data_AF-A0A1J5DGT4-F1
#
_entry.id   AF-A0A1J5DGT4-F1
#
_cell.length_a   1.000
_cell.length_b   1.000
_cell.length_c   1.000
_cell.angle_alpha   90.00
_cell.angle_beta   90.00
_cell.angle_gamma   90.00
#
_symmetry.space_group_name_H-M   'P 1'
#
loop_
_entity.id
_entity.type
_entity.pdbx_description
1 polymer ?
#
loop_
_entity_poly.entity_id
_entity_poly.type
_entity_poly.pdbx_seq_one_letter_code
_entity_poly.pdbx_strand_id
1 'polypeptide(L)'
;MDAVFIGHIWAIVATSWDDLVNLRVAGKQPAGASRPWLQIQAVTRGDEPEHVTLLLPMDRRRPSGFGIPAQEVTLEEHAVLVGERRFELRSQSSAPSLVEALPLRPQESPKVDAALVCFDSLECLGRAAHHCLRLERDQLTVARLDQTNAAPVSASLFFLKVVQPSVFLLEKWREAGRKIYLSPSGDPATPFWVELGYEHPWQDWLSKPKSESDLILVAEEGWQRLTAHFEPVFEHIDLSFTHEDVDWEPTRAAFRFDVPVHLGHRGEPVAAGLWVLDSQAGSRLEGLLQVLSPSELDNLQLATVKGPHGDLFVVREALVGRSKQDLPFGQGYASVIGLPNLFIPVDRRIEPPLPRERLRRLFHLVPGQLTVVSPGRGTVAASISRIDEGRFAPLSSLVEYLVHSASDRILPLIEGSILDLGRFALLPSRPDQVAPIELPQVSSSSEEVPEEQPEAVVPKAVALPDGPSGDEGERTVAPKPDKKRPEDSLSSGRQEALMKALDEAENLAAENIGLAPPWMQLASLQAEAGLTDRALETSAHAVWISRRAEDREGSALQFSSLLAQAEGPARVVFEAMQLARRADEDPIRFAGRLSNLVKRSRDLEGELSKRMRWFLWRALLAHSHDSIEAERVREEILRDLSLNGIDEKDAFPFVRRHVRRQFEQRTLPEIAHTLLDRLTEGAALVTKRTSRVQARGALAAAWAAAGKSEPLELLVEELSGPDTLPKGTAALAYATCAAAMAREGRVGARETFEWALGHLRDMPNGYEKDQVIVAVLDQIHFASLLGAELELGQAVLDLIVRQEAKWRCWQLKDCAELLVELVGAQPVLDALLQLLDDPEIVADAYFLELVLMSLTECQAGRPPSGPTINRVVDTLIGASEFDESAARALDVLLASGEVEVLNRIAASSSARSGLSAVMMESCLIRGRALWGQVDEGLALLGSRLDSVWSLGKGEWVTAGLRRLIPNTAHFGRPETGLRLIHAVVERLGASEGLSARDRGHLLSFCAAAAGRMGAHSSALELLERIVDSFASLIEGQTQGVSYLFEVLGLVVEQVIQHGTTERGVALVNRGVALVTERMTKTFGIDHPYFLHQAHIKCALALLSLEQFERGVQLLRTAAEDIARVRVFDAKDRIDLCLEGVRAMALLPFDERSRVDLLITLVDSALSGERTGQTADDHRVEVISGTVREMLRRESAARLALIKVRAKEERLIRDRVLEVPLLPEVHS
;
A
#
# COMPACT_ATOMS: atom_id res chain seq x y z
N MET A 1 35.56 -19.49 10.09
CA MET A 1 35.44 -18.28 10.92
C MET A 1 34.95 -18.72 12.26
N ASP A 2 35.85 -18.65 13.22
CA ASP A 2 35.67 -19.05 14.60
C ASP A 2 34.72 -18.08 15.30
N ALA A 3 33.54 -18.57 15.70
CA ALA A 3 32.68 -17.89 16.64
C ALA A 3 33.02 -18.44 18.04
N VAL A 4 33.66 -17.58 18.84
CA VAL A 4 33.97 -17.83 20.24
C VAL A 4 32.65 -17.99 21.00
N PHE A 5 32.39 -19.23 21.40
CA PHE A 5 31.41 -19.61 22.42
C PHE A 5 31.92 -19.13 23.78
N ILE A 6 31.32 -18.08 24.36
CA ILE A 6 31.44 -17.79 25.80
C ILE A 6 30.03 -17.81 26.41
N GLY A 7 29.80 -18.85 27.22
CA GLY A 7 29.31 -18.70 28.60
C GLY A 7 27.85 -18.31 28.81
N HIS A 8 27.01 -19.32 29.08
CA HIS A 8 26.21 -19.40 30.31
C HIS A 8 25.92 -18.07 31.02
N ILE A 9 24.66 -17.60 31.07
CA ILE A 9 24.28 -16.63 32.11
C ILE A 9 23.23 -17.17 33.06
N TRP A 10 23.70 -17.24 34.30
CA TRP A 10 23.14 -17.88 35.47
C TRP A 10 23.70 -17.11 36.67
N ALA A 11 23.05 -16.01 37.05
CA ALA A 11 23.47 -15.25 38.22
C ALA A 11 22.90 -15.93 39.48
N ILE A 12 23.79 -16.43 40.33
CA ILE A 12 23.43 -16.82 41.71
C ILE A 12 23.65 -15.59 42.57
N VAL A 13 22.58 -15.15 43.22
CA VAL A 13 22.57 -13.98 44.08
C VAL A 13 22.47 -14.46 45.52
N ALA A 14 23.60 -14.58 46.21
CA ALA A 14 23.66 -14.80 47.64
C ALA A 14 24.27 -13.57 48.31
N THR A 15 23.70 -13.15 49.43
CA THR A 15 24.15 -11.99 50.24
C THR A 15 25.51 -12.25 50.91
N SER A 16 25.83 -13.51 51.23
CA SER A 16 27.16 -13.94 51.69
C SER A 16 27.45 -15.41 51.32
N TRP A 17 28.73 -15.74 51.14
CA TRP A 17 29.19 -17.10 50.76
C TRP A 17 29.02 -18.12 51.88
N ASP A 18 29.14 -17.68 53.14
CA ASP A 18 29.15 -18.55 54.32
C ASP A 18 27.75 -19.09 54.67
N ASP A 19 26.71 -18.53 54.04
CA ASP A 19 25.32 -18.81 54.38
C ASP A 19 24.69 -19.92 53.55
N LEU A 20 25.25 -20.35 52.41
CA LEU A 20 24.64 -21.36 51.53
C LEU A 20 24.82 -22.80 52.07
N VAL A 21 23.73 -23.47 52.49
CA VAL A 21 23.80 -24.80 53.13
C VAL A 21 23.30 -25.94 52.25
N ASN A 22 22.27 -25.71 51.44
CA ASN A 22 21.63 -26.76 50.65
C ASN A 22 20.99 -26.22 49.36
N LEU A 23 20.96 -27.03 48.30
CA LEU A 23 20.25 -26.78 47.05
C LEU A 23 19.06 -27.75 46.91
N ARG A 24 17.90 -27.25 46.47
CA ARG A 24 16.70 -28.04 46.16
C ARG A 24 16.17 -27.68 44.79
N VAL A 25 15.90 -28.66 43.94
CA VAL A 25 15.22 -28.44 42.66
C VAL A 25 13.72 -28.21 42.93
N ALA A 26 13.21 -27.02 42.63
CA ALA A 26 11.79 -26.70 42.73
C ALA A 26 11.08 -27.06 41.41
N GLY A 27 10.14 -28.00 41.46
CA GLY A 27 9.52 -28.60 40.27
C GLY A 27 8.43 -27.78 39.57
N LYS A 28 8.26 -26.47 39.85
CA LYS A 28 7.20 -25.66 39.23
C LYS A 28 7.78 -24.63 38.27
N GLN A 29 7.35 -24.68 37.01
CA GLN A 29 7.63 -23.62 36.05
C GLN A 29 6.91 -22.33 36.44
N PRO A 30 7.55 -21.16 36.28
CA PRO A 30 6.83 -19.89 36.38
C PRO A 30 5.78 -19.81 35.27
N ALA A 31 4.54 -19.44 35.64
CA ALA A 31 3.45 -19.29 34.70
C ALA A 31 3.80 -18.18 33.67
N GLY A 32 3.76 -18.51 32.37
CA GLY A 32 3.97 -17.56 31.27
C GLY A 32 5.31 -17.64 30.54
N ALA A 33 6.24 -18.51 30.93
CA ALA A 33 7.52 -18.68 30.22
C ALA A 33 7.39 -19.57 28.96
N SER A 34 7.80 -19.06 27.79
CA SER A 34 7.72 -19.79 26.49
C SER A 34 8.78 -20.88 26.27
N ARG A 35 9.69 -21.08 27.24
CA ARG A 35 10.73 -22.13 27.26
C ARG A 35 10.73 -22.84 28.62
N PRO A 36 11.08 -24.13 28.70
CA PRO A 36 11.20 -24.83 29.98
C PRO A 36 12.42 -24.36 30.77
N TRP A 37 12.19 -23.99 32.03
CA TRP A 37 13.24 -23.62 33.00
C TRP A 37 13.27 -24.63 34.15
N LEU A 38 14.46 -25.04 34.62
CA LEU A 38 14.61 -25.77 35.88
C LEU A 38 14.85 -24.77 37.04
N GLN A 39 14.00 -24.80 38.07
CA GLN A 39 14.16 -23.89 39.21
C GLN A 39 15.00 -24.58 40.29
N ILE A 40 16.09 -23.98 40.79
CA ILE A 40 16.84 -24.50 41.96
C ILE A 40 16.79 -23.47 43.09
N GLN A 41 16.25 -23.84 44.24
CA GLN A 41 16.22 -23.03 45.44
C GLN A 41 17.42 -23.39 46.33
N ALA A 42 18.26 -22.41 46.65
CA ALA A 42 19.26 -22.55 47.70
C ALA A 42 18.68 -22.09 49.05
N VAL A 43 19.04 -22.77 50.13
CA VAL A 43 18.62 -22.48 51.51
C VAL A 43 19.82 -21.93 52.28
N THR A 44 19.66 -20.74 52.86
CA THR A 44 20.69 -20.10 53.68
C THR A 44 20.66 -20.54 55.15
N ARG A 45 21.75 -20.31 55.89
CA ARG A 45 21.93 -20.67 57.31
C ARG A 45 21.42 -19.54 58.21
N GLY A 46 20.11 -19.47 58.45
CA GLY A 46 19.49 -18.51 59.36
C GLY A 46 18.08 -18.92 59.80
N ASP A 47 17.56 -18.28 60.86
CA ASP A 47 16.20 -18.54 61.41
C ASP A 47 15.07 -18.10 60.46
N GLU A 48 15.39 -17.32 59.41
CA GLU A 48 14.52 -17.04 58.27
C GLU A 48 15.25 -17.44 56.97
N PRO A 49 14.78 -18.48 56.24
CA PRO A 49 15.46 -18.93 55.03
C PRO A 49 15.27 -17.91 53.89
N GLU A 50 16.36 -17.24 53.50
CA GLU A 50 16.38 -16.51 52.23
C GLU A 50 16.51 -17.51 51.09
N HIS A 51 15.51 -17.54 50.20
CA HIS A 51 15.49 -18.44 49.06
C HIS A 51 16.21 -17.83 47.85
N VAL A 52 17.39 -18.33 47.52
CA VAL A 52 18.07 -17.97 46.27
C VAL A 52 17.51 -18.85 45.15
N THR A 53 16.89 -18.24 44.14
CA THR A 53 16.26 -18.97 43.03
C THR A 53 17.13 -18.94 41.76
N LEU A 54 17.53 -20.11 41.30
CA LEU A 54 18.18 -20.40 40.02
C LEU A 54 17.12 -20.71 38.96
N LEU A 55 17.31 -20.23 37.74
CA LEU A 55 16.53 -20.55 36.54
C LEU A 55 17.54 -20.69 35.41
N LEU A 56 17.69 -21.70 34.56
CA LEU A 56 17.22 -23.06 34.30
C LEU A 56 17.03 -23.23 32.76
N PRO A 57 17.47 -22.40 31.76
CA PRO A 57 17.00 -22.59 30.39
C PRO A 57 17.41 -23.95 29.81
N MET A 58 16.41 -24.74 29.46
CA MET A 58 16.58 -26.05 28.83
C MET A 58 16.59 -25.90 27.30
N ASP A 59 17.54 -26.55 26.63
CA ASP A 59 17.63 -26.57 25.16
C ASP A 59 16.48 -27.42 24.56
N ARG A 60 15.75 -26.87 23.58
CA ARG A 60 14.61 -27.53 22.93
C ARG A 60 14.98 -28.80 22.17
N ARG A 61 16.26 -29.02 21.86
CA ARG A 61 16.71 -30.19 21.10
C ARG A 61 16.65 -31.51 21.88
N ARG A 62 16.42 -31.49 23.21
CA ARG A 62 16.22 -32.71 24.02
C ARG A 62 15.20 -32.50 25.16
N PRO A 63 13.88 -32.43 24.89
CA PRO A 63 12.88 -32.18 25.93
C PRO A 63 12.63 -33.37 26.87
N SER A 64 13.04 -34.60 26.50
CA SER A 64 12.57 -35.83 27.14
C SER A 64 13.64 -36.64 27.89
N GLY A 65 14.87 -36.13 28.06
CA GLY A 65 16.01 -37.02 28.34
C GLY A 65 17.01 -36.61 29.42
N PHE A 66 16.75 -35.57 30.22
CA PHE A 66 17.61 -35.27 31.37
C PHE A 66 16.78 -35.41 32.64
N GLY A 67 16.54 -36.65 33.04
CA GLY A 67 16.35 -36.97 34.45
C GLY A 67 17.68 -36.75 35.15
N ILE A 68 18.06 -35.50 35.39
CA ILE A 68 19.15 -35.18 36.31
C ILE A 68 18.53 -35.44 37.69
N PRO A 69 18.88 -36.56 38.36
CA PRO A 69 18.38 -36.78 39.71
C PRO A 69 18.86 -35.62 40.58
N ALA A 70 18.08 -35.20 41.57
CA ALA A 70 18.44 -34.12 42.49
C ALA A 70 19.80 -34.32 43.21
N GLN A 71 20.44 -35.48 43.03
CA GLN A 71 21.73 -35.90 43.57
C GLN A 71 22.95 -35.46 42.71
N GLU A 72 22.76 -34.98 41.48
CA GLU A 72 23.86 -34.54 40.59
C GLU A 72 24.13 -33.02 40.60
N VAL A 73 23.55 -32.31 41.57
CA VAL A 73 23.85 -30.91 41.81
C VAL A 73 24.73 -30.78 43.05
N THR A 74 26.03 -30.54 42.87
CA THR A 74 26.97 -30.36 43.99
C THR A 74 27.46 -28.93 44.06
N LEU A 75 27.64 -28.43 45.29
CA LEU A 75 28.25 -27.13 45.54
C LEU A 75 29.75 -27.35 45.79
N GLU A 76 30.60 -26.72 44.99
CA GLU A 76 32.02 -26.52 45.26
C GLU A 76 32.25 -25.05 45.65
N GLU A 77 33.29 -24.75 46.43
CA GLU A 77 33.51 -23.46 47.11
C GLU A 77 33.10 -22.20 46.31
N HIS A 78 33.38 -22.17 45.00
CA HIS A 78 32.98 -21.08 44.09
C HIS A 78 32.27 -21.56 42.82
N ALA A 79 31.68 -22.76 42.81
CA ALA A 79 30.94 -23.25 41.66
C ALA A 79 29.79 -24.20 42.03
N VAL A 80 28.70 -24.17 41.26
CA VAL A 80 27.70 -25.25 41.27
C VAL A 80 28.06 -26.19 40.14
N LEU A 81 28.11 -27.49 40.39
CA LEU A 81 28.15 -28.51 39.34
C LEU A 81 26.73 -28.99 39.09
N VAL A 82 26.29 -29.06 37.82
CA VAL A 82 25.04 -29.73 37.44
C VAL A 82 25.41 -30.78 36.39
N GLY A 83 25.44 -32.05 36.80
CA GLY A 83 26.09 -33.11 36.03
C GLY A 83 27.59 -32.83 35.86
N GLU A 84 28.12 -32.93 34.63
CA GLU A 84 29.54 -32.64 34.33
C GLU A 84 29.87 -31.15 34.13
N ARG A 85 28.87 -30.26 34.22
CA ARG A 85 29.05 -28.83 33.91
C ARG A 85 29.30 -28.04 35.19
N ARG A 86 30.43 -27.31 35.21
CA ARG A 86 30.83 -26.40 36.28
C ARG A 86 30.35 -24.99 36.02
N PHE A 87 29.65 -24.40 36.99
CA PHE A 87 29.10 -23.06 36.93
C PHE A 87 29.72 -22.21 38.03
N GLU A 88 30.62 -21.29 37.67
CA GLU A 88 31.22 -20.39 38.66
C GLU A 88 30.17 -19.48 39.29
N LEU A 89 30.15 -19.48 40.62
CA LEU A 89 29.40 -18.58 41.46
C LEU A 89 30.14 -17.23 41.49
N ARG A 90 29.43 -16.12 41.23
CA ARG A 90 29.98 -14.77 41.36
C ARG A 90 29.21 -14.01 42.44
N SER A 91 29.89 -13.20 43.23
CA SER A 91 29.21 -12.39 44.25
C SER A 91 28.26 -11.38 43.61
N GLN A 92 27.13 -11.13 44.30
CA GLN A 92 26.04 -10.26 43.86
C GLN A 92 26.50 -8.84 43.44
N SER A 93 27.61 -8.36 43.99
CA SER A 93 28.18 -7.05 43.70
C SER A 93 28.79 -6.90 42.29
N SER A 94 29.00 -7.99 41.53
CA SER A 94 29.64 -7.95 40.20
C SER A 94 28.91 -8.71 39.09
N ALA A 95 27.79 -9.38 39.39
CA ALA A 95 27.04 -10.14 38.40
C ALA A 95 25.97 -9.26 37.72
N PRO A 96 25.87 -9.25 36.38
CA PRO A 96 24.75 -8.60 35.70
C PRO A 96 23.44 -9.27 36.14
N SER A 97 22.38 -8.48 36.28
CA SER A 97 21.04 -9.00 36.51
C SER A 97 20.63 -9.99 35.40
N LEU A 98 19.69 -10.89 35.69
CA LEU A 98 19.18 -11.85 34.71
C LEU A 98 18.61 -11.18 33.45
N VAL A 99 18.16 -9.93 33.57
CA VAL A 99 17.72 -9.11 32.45
C VAL A 99 18.94 -8.64 31.63
N GLU A 100 19.97 -8.09 32.29
CA GLU A 100 21.21 -7.62 31.65
C GLU A 100 21.99 -8.72 30.93
N ALA A 101 21.74 -9.96 31.35
CA ALA A 101 22.34 -11.14 30.81
C ALA A 101 21.81 -11.57 29.44
N LEU A 102 20.59 -11.18 29.07
CA LEU A 102 19.99 -11.73 27.86
C LEU A 102 20.55 -11.03 26.62
N PRO A 103 21.05 -11.78 25.62
CA PRO A 103 21.50 -11.17 24.38
C PRO A 103 20.31 -10.53 23.66
N LEU A 104 20.55 -9.34 23.11
CA LEU A 104 19.65 -8.70 22.17
C LEU A 104 19.45 -9.58 20.93
N ARG A 105 18.26 -9.53 20.34
CA ARG A 105 17.99 -10.19 19.06
C ARG A 105 17.91 -9.16 17.95
N PRO A 106 18.37 -9.46 16.72
CA PRO A 106 18.15 -8.59 15.58
C PRO A 106 16.65 -8.37 15.34
N GLN A 107 16.24 -7.13 15.07
CA GLN A 107 14.88 -6.76 14.75
C GLN A 107 14.80 -6.29 13.29
N GLU A 108 13.98 -6.96 12.47
CA GLU A 108 13.85 -6.66 11.04
C GLU A 108 12.97 -5.43 10.75
N SER A 109 12.01 -5.12 11.64
CA SER A 109 11.06 -4.02 11.45
C SER A 109 10.66 -3.41 12.79
N PRO A 110 11.36 -2.35 13.23
CA PRO A 110 11.07 -1.71 14.51
C PRO A 110 9.73 -0.98 14.49
N LYS A 111 8.96 -1.12 15.58
CA LYS A 111 7.87 -0.19 15.89
C LYS A 111 8.48 1.11 16.40
N VAL A 112 8.05 2.24 15.83
CA VAL A 112 8.64 3.53 16.16
C VAL A 112 7.60 4.50 16.68
N ASP A 113 7.10 4.23 17.89
CA ASP A 113 6.24 5.16 18.60
C ASP A 113 7.04 6.24 19.35
N ALA A 114 8.25 5.90 19.80
CA ALA A 114 9.18 6.86 20.38
C ALA A 114 10.62 6.45 20.11
N ALA A 115 11.47 7.44 19.80
CA ALA A 115 12.90 7.25 19.67
C ALA A 115 13.68 8.19 20.59
N LEU A 116 14.83 7.70 21.04
CA LEU A 116 15.83 8.42 21.81
C LEU A 116 17.12 8.42 21.00
N VAL A 117 17.62 9.60 20.67
CA VAL A 117 18.78 9.75 19.79
C VAL A 117 19.90 10.42 20.56
N CYS A 118 21.09 9.84 20.49
CA CYS A 118 22.28 10.33 21.17
C CYS A 118 23.11 11.24 20.25
N PHE A 119 23.51 12.40 20.76
CA PHE A 119 24.34 13.38 20.09
C PHE A 119 25.57 13.72 20.95
N ASP A 120 26.69 13.88 20.26
CA ASP A 120 28.00 14.27 20.83
C ASP A 120 28.19 15.79 20.95
N SER A 121 27.28 16.56 20.37
CA SER A 121 27.41 18.01 20.23
C SER A 121 26.05 18.69 20.23
N LEU A 122 26.02 19.87 20.85
CA LEU A 122 24.83 20.71 20.95
C LEU A 122 24.33 21.19 19.59
N GLU A 123 25.23 21.42 18.64
CA GLU A 123 24.90 21.80 17.27
C GLU A 123 24.13 20.69 16.53
N CYS A 124 24.54 19.43 16.70
CA CYS A 124 23.85 18.30 16.08
C CYS A 124 22.47 18.07 16.71
N LEU A 125 22.36 18.25 18.04
CA LEU A 125 21.07 18.26 18.73
C LEU A 125 20.14 19.36 18.18
N GLY A 126 20.66 20.59 18.03
CA GLY A 126 19.89 21.71 17.49
C GLY A 126 19.39 21.46 16.08
N ARG A 127 20.24 20.91 15.20
CA ARG A 127 19.83 20.49 13.84
C ARG A 127 18.77 19.38 13.85
N ALA A 128 18.91 18.40 14.73
CA ALA A 128 17.95 17.31 14.85
C ALA A 128 16.59 17.79 15.40
N ALA A 129 16.60 18.62 16.44
CA ALA A 129 15.40 19.24 16.99
C ALA A 129 14.71 20.12 15.94
N HIS A 130 15.47 20.94 15.19
CA HIS A 130 14.95 21.72 14.07
C HIS A 130 14.27 20.84 13.02
N HIS A 131 14.89 19.72 12.61
CA HIS A 131 14.27 18.78 11.67
C HIS A 131 12.98 18.16 12.21
N CYS A 132 12.94 17.77 13.49
CA CYS A 132 11.73 17.23 14.11
C CYS A 132 10.59 18.26 14.14
N LEU A 133 10.90 19.48 14.60
CA LEU A 133 9.92 20.57 14.67
C LEU A 133 9.40 20.92 13.27
N ARG A 134 10.26 20.91 12.24
CA ARG A 134 9.84 21.10 10.85
C ARG A 134 8.83 20.05 10.40
N LEU A 135 8.96 18.79 10.81
CA LEU A 135 7.99 17.73 10.50
C LEU A 135 6.77 17.74 11.44
N GLU A 136 6.48 18.87 12.09
CA GLU A 136 5.37 19.04 13.05
C GLU A 136 5.41 18.02 14.20
N ARG A 137 6.62 17.57 14.58
CA ARG A 137 6.85 16.73 15.77
C ARG A 137 7.29 17.64 16.91
N ASP A 138 6.33 18.23 17.61
CA ASP A 138 6.55 19.20 18.68
C ASP A 138 6.72 18.56 20.07
N GLN A 139 6.36 17.28 20.23
CA GLN A 139 6.55 16.49 21.44
C GLN A 139 7.99 15.99 21.57
N LEU A 140 8.90 16.93 21.81
CA LEU A 140 10.33 16.69 21.96
C LEU A 140 10.77 17.01 23.38
N THR A 141 11.59 16.14 23.95
CA THR A 141 12.25 16.37 25.24
C THR A 141 13.75 16.13 25.11
N VAL A 142 14.56 16.92 25.79
CA VAL A 142 16.02 16.80 25.76
C VAL A 142 16.56 16.51 27.14
N ALA A 143 17.65 15.76 27.19
CA ALA A 143 18.43 15.57 28.40
C ALA A 143 19.90 15.78 28.10
N ARG A 144 20.64 16.37 29.05
CA ARG A 144 22.09 16.48 29.02
C ARG A 144 22.68 15.58 30.09
N LEU A 145 23.68 14.81 29.70
CA LEU A 145 24.46 13.97 30.61
C LEU A 145 25.88 14.54 30.73
N ASP A 146 26.22 15.01 31.93
CA ASP A 146 27.59 15.39 32.25
C ASP A 146 28.34 14.15 32.79
N GLN A 147 29.35 13.69 32.06
CA GLN A 147 30.20 12.58 32.50
C GLN A 147 31.04 13.03 33.71
N THR A 148 30.61 12.68 34.92
CA THR A 148 31.22 13.20 36.15
C THR A 148 32.38 12.36 36.69
N ASN A 149 32.65 11.14 36.19
CA ASN A 149 33.49 10.19 36.95
C ASN A 149 34.53 9.31 36.22
N ALA A 150 34.78 9.40 34.91
CA ALA A 150 35.86 8.60 34.31
C ALA A 150 36.47 9.21 33.04
N ALA A 151 37.76 9.53 33.12
CA ALA A 151 38.69 9.96 32.06
C ALA A 151 38.61 11.42 31.55
N PRO A 152 39.75 12.03 31.14
CA PRO A 152 39.93 13.48 31.01
C PRO A 152 39.40 14.12 29.70
N VAL A 153 38.44 13.49 29.01
CA VAL A 153 37.87 14.06 27.77
C VAL A 153 36.39 14.32 27.99
N SER A 154 36.09 15.50 28.52
CA SER A 154 34.76 15.98 28.89
C SER A 154 33.87 16.26 27.67
N ALA A 155 33.42 15.22 26.96
CA ALA A 155 32.34 15.36 25.98
C ALA A 155 31.01 15.16 26.69
N SER A 156 30.22 16.23 26.87
CA SER A 156 28.82 16.11 27.31
C SER A 156 28.03 15.37 26.23
N LEU A 157 27.21 14.40 26.65
CA LEU A 157 26.28 13.71 25.76
C LEU A 157 24.90 14.37 25.84
N PHE A 158 24.24 14.49 24.69
CA PHE A 158 22.90 15.03 24.59
C PHE A 158 21.96 13.96 24.07
N PHE A 159 20.78 13.87 24.67
CA PHE A 159 19.73 12.97 24.23
C PHE A 159 18.54 13.79 23.72
N LEU A 160 18.04 13.45 22.54
CA LEU A 160 16.77 13.93 22.02
C LEU A 160 15.77 12.79 22.04
N LYS A 161 14.71 12.95 22.81
CA LYS A 161 13.58 12.03 22.81
C LYS A 161 12.45 12.61 21.95
N VAL A 162 12.01 11.83 20.98
CA VAL A 162 11.05 12.18 19.94
C VAL A 162 9.87 11.22 20.02
N VAL A 163 8.65 11.76 20.21
CA VAL A 163 7.41 10.98 20.09
C VAL A 163 7.00 10.92 18.62
N GLN A 164 6.70 9.71 18.13
CA GLN A 164 6.37 9.38 16.75
C GLN A 164 7.37 9.98 15.74
N PRO A 165 8.65 9.56 15.79
CA PRO A 165 9.65 10.00 14.82
C PRO A 165 9.25 9.55 13.41
N SER A 166 9.52 10.38 12.40
CA SER A 166 9.48 9.91 11.01
C SER A 166 10.58 8.86 10.78
N VAL A 167 10.25 7.76 10.11
CA VAL A 167 11.19 6.69 9.77
C VAL A 167 12.39 7.26 9.00
N PHE A 168 12.14 8.23 8.13
CA PHE A 168 13.18 8.93 7.39
C PHE A 168 14.21 9.60 8.30
N LEU A 169 13.76 10.29 9.37
CA LEU A 169 14.71 10.94 10.29
C LEU A 169 15.59 9.92 11.01
N LEU A 170 15.04 8.76 11.35
CA LEU A 170 15.81 7.68 11.98
C LEU A 170 16.85 7.13 11.02
N GLU A 171 16.49 6.86 9.76
CA GLU A 171 17.43 6.41 8.75
C GLU A 171 18.53 7.44 8.52
N LYS A 172 18.17 8.72 8.39
CA LYS A 172 19.13 9.82 8.23
C LYS A 172 20.08 9.95 9.42
N TRP A 173 19.58 9.83 10.65
CA TRP A 173 20.43 9.87 11.84
C TRP A 173 21.32 8.62 11.94
N ARG A 174 20.81 7.45 11.55
CA ARG A 174 21.59 6.20 11.50
C ARG A 174 22.72 6.31 10.47
N GLU A 175 22.44 6.83 9.28
CA GLU A 175 23.44 7.09 8.23
C GLU A 175 24.49 8.11 8.67
N ALA A 176 24.09 9.10 9.48
CA ALA A 176 25.00 10.04 10.13
C ALA A 176 25.78 9.42 11.32
N GLY A 177 25.68 8.10 11.53
CA GLY A 177 26.39 7.37 12.58
C GLY A 177 25.87 7.63 13.99
N ARG A 178 24.62 8.09 14.15
CA ARG A 178 24.03 8.37 15.47
C ARG A 178 23.46 7.08 16.08
N LYS A 179 23.68 6.92 17.38
CA LYS A 179 23.03 5.86 18.16
C LYS A 179 21.58 6.24 18.41
N ILE A 180 20.69 5.38 17.95
CA ILE A 180 19.24 5.55 18.06
C ILE A 180 18.74 4.40 18.92
N TYR A 181 17.90 4.72 19.88
CA TYR A 181 17.23 3.75 20.73
C TYR A 181 15.72 3.92 20.59
N LEU A 182 14.97 2.84 20.64
CA LEU A 182 13.52 2.82 20.53
C LEU A 182 12.90 2.39 21.86
N SER A 183 11.74 2.96 22.15
CA SER A 183 10.90 2.51 23.27
C SER A 183 10.22 1.20 22.87
N PRO A 184 10.48 0.07 23.56
CA PRO A 184 9.87 -1.21 23.17
C PRO A 184 8.36 -1.26 23.44
N SER A 185 7.91 -0.54 24.46
CA SER A 185 6.49 -0.40 24.81
C SER A 185 5.76 0.62 23.94
N GLY A 186 6.49 1.40 23.16
CA GLY A 186 6.03 2.60 22.48
C GLY A 186 5.66 3.78 23.40
N ASP A 187 5.50 3.53 24.70
CA ASP A 187 5.35 4.58 25.72
C ASP A 187 6.61 5.45 25.76
N PRO A 188 6.54 6.75 25.46
CA PRO A 188 7.69 7.63 25.57
C PRO A 188 8.15 7.78 27.02
N ALA A 189 7.28 7.61 28.03
CA ALA A 189 7.65 7.72 29.44
C ALA A 189 8.46 6.53 29.98
N THR A 190 8.77 5.53 29.14
CA THR A 190 9.61 4.42 29.56
C THR A 190 11.05 4.87 29.87
N PRO A 191 11.68 4.34 30.93
CA PRO A 191 13.11 4.48 31.14
C PRO A 191 13.91 3.57 30.21
N PHE A 192 13.27 2.59 29.57
CA PHE A 192 13.93 1.46 28.95
C PHE A 192 13.95 1.60 27.43
N TRP A 193 15.15 1.70 26.85
CA TRP A 193 15.34 1.97 25.43
C TRP A 193 16.32 0.95 24.82
N VAL A 194 15.96 0.38 23.68
CA VAL A 194 16.75 -0.64 22.97
C VAL A 194 17.27 -0.06 21.67
N GLU A 195 18.54 -0.29 21.36
CA GLU A 195 19.19 0.21 20.14
C GLU A 195 18.45 -0.23 18.86
N LEU A 196 18.31 0.69 17.91
CA LEU A 196 17.62 0.49 16.64
C LEU A 196 18.24 -0.70 15.88
N GLY A 197 17.40 -1.65 15.48
CA GLY A 197 17.83 -2.91 14.85
C GLY A 197 17.94 -4.07 15.83
N TYR A 198 17.65 -3.84 17.11
CA TYR A 198 17.61 -4.86 18.14
C TYR A 198 16.29 -4.89 18.91
N GLU A 199 15.90 -6.07 19.41
CA GLU A 199 14.81 -6.27 20.36
C GLU A 199 15.34 -6.94 21.64
N HIS A 200 14.78 -6.56 22.79
CA HIS A 200 15.11 -7.21 24.07
C HIS A 200 14.09 -8.32 24.37
N PRO A 201 14.50 -9.58 24.67
CA PRO A 201 13.57 -10.71 24.83
C PRO A 201 12.51 -10.54 25.91
N TRP A 202 12.74 -9.67 26.89
CA TRP A 202 11.83 -9.38 28.01
C TRP A 202 11.31 -7.95 28.01
N GLN A 203 11.30 -7.29 26.85
CA GLN A 203 10.86 -5.90 26.76
C GLN A 203 9.47 -5.65 27.36
N ASP A 204 8.53 -6.60 27.20
CA ASP A 204 7.15 -6.47 27.72
C ASP A 204 7.07 -6.62 29.26
N TRP A 205 8.10 -7.22 29.87
CA TRP A 205 8.16 -7.51 31.31
C TRP A 205 8.93 -6.47 32.10
N LEU A 206 9.68 -5.62 31.41
CA LEU A 206 10.45 -4.55 32.04
C LEU A 206 9.48 -3.49 32.54
N SER A 207 9.14 -3.63 33.82
CA SER A 207 8.14 -2.84 34.51
C SER A 207 8.56 -1.38 34.59
N LYS A 208 7.57 -0.49 34.78
CA LYS A 208 7.83 0.92 35.10
C LYS A 208 8.84 1.01 36.26
N PRO A 209 9.89 1.83 36.12
CA PRO A 209 10.95 1.98 37.12
C PRO A 209 10.38 2.63 38.39
N LYS A 210 11.15 2.58 39.48
CA LYS A 210 10.78 3.27 40.72
C LYS A 210 10.97 4.80 40.62
N SER A 211 11.75 5.29 39.66
CA SER A 211 12.02 6.72 39.45
C SER A 211 11.89 7.11 37.97
N GLU A 212 11.30 8.27 37.70
CA GLU A 212 11.16 8.84 36.34
C GLU A 212 12.50 9.31 35.74
N SER A 213 13.54 9.46 36.57
CA SER A 213 14.87 9.95 36.15
C SER A 213 15.82 8.85 35.66
N ASP A 214 15.47 7.59 35.86
CA ASP A 214 16.34 6.48 35.47
C ASP A 214 16.22 6.26 33.96
N LEU A 215 17.34 6.22 33.26
CA LEU A 215 17.43 5.94 31.84
C LEU A 215 18.30 4.69 31.64
N ILE A 216 17.72 3.66 31.04
CA ILE A 216 18.35 2.37 30.77
C ILE A 216 18.43 2.21 29.26
N LEU A 217 19.66 2.28 28.73
CA LEU A 217 19.96 2.04 27.31
C LEU A 217 20.49 0.63 27.16
N VAL A 218 19.96 -0.12 26.20
CA VAL A 218 20.43 -1.46 25.86
C VAL A 218 20.91 -1.45 24.42
N ALA A 219 22.21 -1.63 24.26
CA ALA A 219 22.89 -1.71 22.97
C ALA A 219 23.53 -3.09 22.80
N GLU A 220 24.02 -3.39 21.59
CA GLU A 220 24.82 -4.60 21.36
C GLU A 220 26.07 -4.62 22.27
N GLU A 221 26.63 -3.45 22.54
CA GLU A 221 27.80 -3.24 23.41
C GLU A 221 27.50 -3.49 24.91
N GLY A 222 26.23 -3.59 25.30
CA GLY A 222 25.80 -3.85 26.67
C GLY A 222 24.80 -2.82 27.21
N TRP A 223 24.62 -2.85 28.53
CA TRP A 223 23.64 -2.03 29.25
C TRP A 223 24.30 -0.78 29.83
N GLN A 224 23.63 0.35 29.67
CA GLN A 224 24.02 1.61 30.28
C GLN A 224 22.87 2.13 31.13
N ARG A 225 23.13 2.30 32.42
CA ARG A 225 22.18 2.96 33.34
C ARG A 225 22.67 4.37 33.59
N LEU A 226 21.84 5.34 33.21
CA LEU A 226 22.09 6.76 33.27
C LEU A 226 20.99 7.39 34.13
N THR A 227 21.28 8.53 34.74
CA THR A 227 20.25 9.38 35.34
C THR A 227 20.11 10.58 34.42
N ALA A 228 18.95 10.71 33.78
CA ALA A 228 18.68 11.75 32.79
C ALA A 228 17.37 12.46 33.16
N HIS A 229 17.45 13.78 33.31
CA HIS A 229 16.27 14.61 33.48
C HIS A 229 15.87 15.14 32.10
N PHE A 230 14.73 14.67 31.60
CA PHE A 230 14.18 15.11 30.33
C PHE A 230 13.33 16.36 30.55
N GLU A 231 13.74 17.43 29.92
CA GLU A 231 13.02 18.71 29.92
C GLU A 231 12.43 18.95 28.52
N PRO A 232 11.25 19.60 28.40
CA PRO A 232 10.70 19.94 27.10
C PRO A 232 11.71 20.74 26.26
N VAL A 233 11.86 20.38 24.98
CA VAL A 233 12.87 20.97 24.09
C VAL A 233 12.82 22.51 24.09
N PHE A 234 11.63 23.08 24.19
CA PHE A 234 11.40 24.53 24.14
C PHE A 234 11.91 25.30 25.37
N GLU A 235 12.36 24.62 26.43
CA GLU A 235 13.05 25.25 27.56
C GLU A 235 14.55 25.48 27.26
N HIS A 236 15.08 24.75 26.28
CA HIS A 236 16.47 24.80 25.84
C HIS A 236 16.65 25.44 24.46
N ILE A 237 15.58 25.65 23.71
CA ILE A 237 15.68 26.34 22.44
C ILE A 237 15.71 27.85 22.67
N ASP A 238 16.81 28.48 22.28
CA ASP A 238 16.80 29.90 21.96
C ASP A 238 16.29 30.05 20.54
N LEU A 239 15.06 30.56 20.42
CA LEU A 239 14.46 30.87 19.13
C LEU A 239 15.06 32.19 18.66
N SER A 240 16.08 32.12 17.82
CA SER A 240 16.62 33.28 17.15
C SER A 240 15.83 33.49 15.85
N PHE A 241 15.03 34.55 15.83
CA PHE A 241 14.53 35.11 14.57
C PHE A 241 15.55 36.15 14.15
N THR A 242 16.32 35.92 13.08
CA THR A 242 17.31 36.91 12.61
C THR A 242 16.58 38.18 12.17
N HIS A 243 16.60 39.21 13.01
CA HIS A 243 16.12 40.56 12.75
C HIS A 243 17.07 41.56 13.42
N GLU A 244 17.21 42.75 12.86
CA GLU A 244 18.02 43.82 13.45
C GLU A 244 17.22 44.52 14.57
N ASP A 245 17.46 44.16 15.82
CA ASP A 245 17.17 44.97 17.01
C ASP A 245 18.20 44.60 18.09
N VAL A 246 18.92 45.58 18.64
CA VAL A 246 20.01 45.38 19.60
C VAL A 246 19.74 46.19 20.88
N ASP A 247 19.63 45.50 22.02
CA ASP A 247 20.55 45.66 23.17
C ASP A 247 20.26 44.61 24.26
N TRP A 248 21.33 44.06 24.85
CA TRP A 248 21.39 42.84 25.69
C TRP A 248 21.88 43.13 27.11
N GLU A 249 21.54 42.27 28.10
CA GLU A 249 22.42 41.78 29.22
C GLU A 249 21.65 40.82 30.21
N PRO A 250 22.29 40.05 31.14
CA PRO A 250 22.69 38.64 30.96
C PRO A 250 22.01 37.57 31.89
N THR A 251 21.87 36.37 31.31
CA THR A 251 22.28 35.01 31.74
C THR A 251 22.10 34.47 33.17
N ARG A 252 21.36 33.35 33.27
CA ARG A 252 21.75 32.09 33.98
C ARG A 252 21.13 30.92 33.22
N ALA A 253 21.91 30.19 32.42
CA ALA A 253 21.35 29.24 31.46
C ALA A 253 21.64 27.78 31.82
N ALA A 254 20.58 26.98 31.86
CA ALA A 254 20.58 25.61 31.32
C ALA A 254 21.23 25.63 29.93
N PHE A 255 21.78 24.51 29.44
CA PHE A 255 22.32 24.50 28.07
C PHE A 255 21.21 24.92 27.08
N ARG A 256 21.49 25.93 26.24
CA ARG A 256 20.56 26.40 25.22
C ARG A 256 21.19 26.30 23.85
N PHE A 257 20.37 26.00 22.84
CA PHE A 257 20.80 25.91 21.45
C PHE A 257 19.88 26.72 20.55
N ASP A 258 20.49 27.32 19.52
CA ASP A 258 19.78 28.14 18.56
C ASP A 258 19.00 27.27 17.58
N VAL A 259 17.70 27.51 17.48
CA VAL A 259 16.88 27.00 16.36
C VAL A 259 16.47 28.21 15.52
N PRO A 260 17.04 28.37 14.31
CA PRO A 260 16.76 29.53 13.49
C PRO A 260 15.29 29.50 13.05
N VAL A 261 14.56 30.53 13.45
CA VAL A 261 13.19 30.73 12.99
C VAL A 261 13.21 31.65 11.78
N HIS A 262 12.58 31.23 10.70
CA HIS A 262 12.55 31.97 9.44
C HIS A 262 11.18 31.87 8.77
N LEU A 263 10.97 32.66 7.71
CA LEU A 263 9.77 32.57 6.89
C LEU A 263 9.97 31.55 5.76
N GLY A 264 9.57 30.31 6.00
CA GLY A 264 9.50 29.26 4.98
C GLY A 264 8.39 29.52 3.97
N HIS A 265 8.45 28.84 2.83
CA HIS A 265 7.39 28.92 1.83
C HIS A 265 6.19 28.09 2.26
N ARG A 266 4.99 28.55 1.91
CA ARG A 266 3.75 27.81 2.16
C ARG A 266 3.24 27.25 0.83
N GLY A 267 2.95 25.95 0.78
CA GLY A 267 2.47 25.30 -0.44
C GLY A 267 1.14 25.83 -0.98
N GLU A 268 0.24 26.29 -0.09
CA GLU A 268 -1.04 26.91 -0.45
C GLU A 268 -1.16 28.30 0.21
N PRO A 269 -1.30 29.38 -0.59
CA PRO A 269 -1.44 30.72 -0.05
C PRO A 269 -2.77 30.88 0.71
N VAL A 270 -2.75 31.62 1.81
CA VAL A 270 -3.97 31.96 2.55
C VAL A 270 -4.56 33.25 2.01
N ALA A 271 -5.88 33.41 2.10
CA ALA A 271 -6.53 34.69 1.81
C ALA A 271 -5.88 35.83 2.63
N ALA A 272 -5.50 36.91 1.94
CA ALA A 272 -4.94 38.10 2.60
C ALA A 272 -6.01 38.78 3.45
N GLY A 273 -5.68 39.11 4.69
CA GLY A 273 -6.50 39.99 5.55
C GLY A 273 -5.90 41.38 5.73
N LEU A 274 -4.65 41.57 5.30
CA LEU A 274 -3.88 42.79 5.41
C LEU A 274 -2.98 42.96 4.19
N TRP A 275 -2.88 44.17 3.64
CA TRP A 275 -2.02 44.50 2.51
C TRP A 275 -1.08 45.64 2.91
N VAL A 276 0.22 45.43 2.69
CA VAL A 276 1.23 46.49 2.87
C VAL A 276 1.64 47.04 1.52
N LEU A 277 1.55 48.36 1.42
CA LEU A 277 1.79 49.15 0.22
C LEU A 277 2.96 50.11 0.44
N ASP A 278 3.81 50.25 -0.57
CA ASP A 278 4.89 51.23 -0.56
C ASP A 278 4.35 52.68 -0.68
N SER A 279 5.23 53.65 -0.43
CA SER A 279 4.89 55.08 -0.51
C SER A 279 4.46 55.53 -1.92
N GLN A 280 4.88 54.84 -2.98
CA GLN A 280 4.52 55.16 -4.36
C GLN A 280 3.11 54.65 -4.72
N ALA A 281 2.59 53.71 -3.95
CA ALA A 281 1.27 53.13 -4.15
C ALA A 281 0.11 54.09 -3.81
N GLY A 282 0.37 55.31 -3.29
CA GLY A 282 -0.69 56.30 -3.02
C GLY A 282 -1.60 56.56 -4.23
N SER A 283 -1.02 56.69 -5.43
CA SER A 283 -1.79 56.84 -6.68
C SER A 283 -2.64 55.61 -7.04
N ARG A 284 -2.18 54.41 -6.67
CA ARG A 284 -2.94 53.16 -6.87
C ARG A 284 -4.09 53.04 -5.86
N LEU A 285 -3.87 53.50 -4.63
CA LEU A 285 -4.90 53.55 -3.60
C LEU A 285 -6.03 54.52 -4.00
N GLU A 286 -5.69 55.67 -4.60
CA GLU A 286 -6.68 56.58 -5.18
C GLU A 286 -7.49 55.93 -6.32
N GLY A 287 -6.83 55.14 -7.17
CA GLY A 287 -7.52 54.35 -8.20
C GLY A 287 -8.48 53.30 -7.60
N LEU A 288 -8.11 52.67 -6.49
CA LEU A 288 -8.96 51.71 -5.79
C LEU A 288 -10.24 52.37 -5.26
N LEU A 289 -10.14 53.60 -4.74
CA LEU A 289 -11.31 54.35 -4.27
C LEU A 289 -12.37 54.57 -5.35
N GLN A 290 -11.97 54.56 -6.64
CA GLN A 290 -12.89 54.74 -7.76
C GLN A 290 -13.59 53.43 -8.17
N VAL A 291 -13.01 52.28 -7.83
CA VAL A 291 -13.50 50.96 -8.25
C VAL A 291 -14.37 50.32 -7.17
N LEU A 292 -14.05 50.54 -5.90
CA LEU A 292 -14.75 49.91 -4.78
C LEU A 292 -16.10 50.57 -4.50
N SER A 293 -17.09 49.75 -4.14
CA SER A 293 -18.38 50.22 -3.66
C SER A 293 -18.25 50.87 -2.27
N PRO A 294 -19.18 51.76 -1.86
CA PRO A 294 -19.16 52.37 -0.53
C PRO A 294 -19.12 51.33 0.61
N SER A 295 -19.86 50.22 0.47
CA SER A 295 -19.86 49.12 1.44
C SER A 295 -18.52 48.40 1.55
N GLU A 296 -17.76 48.31 0.45
CA GLU A 296 -16.42 47.73 0.47
C GLU A 296 -15.40 48.71 1.07
N LEU A 297 -15.55 50.01 0.79
CA LEU A 297 -14.72 51.07 1.39
C LEU A 297 -14.88 51.12 2.91
N ASP A 298 -16.09 50.93 3.43
CA ASP A 298 -16.34 50.90 4.87
C ASP A 298 -15.81 49.62 5.54
N ASN A 299 -15.65 48.53 4.79
CA ASN A 299 -15.04 47.29 5.28
C ASN A 299 -13.50 47.32 5.25
N LEU A 300 -12.90 48.25 4.51
CA LEU A 300 -11.44 48.42 4.47
C LEU A 300 -11.00 49.52 5.43
N GLN A 301 -9.97 49.24 6.20
CA GLN A 301 -9.35 50.22 7.09
C GLN A 301 -7.91 50.47 6.67
N LEU A 302 -7.47 51.71 6.81
CA LEU A 302 -6.15 52.17 6.43
C LEU A 302 -5.40 52.74 7.63
N ALA A 303 -4.14 52.37 7.76
CA ALA A 303 -3.16 53.04 8.61
C ALA A 303 -1.96 53.48 7.77
N THR A 304 -1.36 54.61 8.13
CA THR A 304 -0.05 55.02 7.59
C THR A 304 1.02 54.83 8.64
N VAL A 305 2.09 54.13 8.28
CA VAL A 305 3.19 53.78 9.17
C VAL A 305 4.47 54.38 8.61
N LYS A 306 5.18 55.18 9.40
CA LYS A 306 6.50 55.69 9.00
C LYS A 306 7.50 54.55 9.05
N GLY A 307 7.97 54.08 7.89
CA GLY A 307 9.02 53.09 7.78
C GLY A 307 10.40 53.71 7.54
N PRO A 308 11.49 52.93 7.68
CA PRO A 308 12.85 53.40 7.40
C PRO A 308 13.07 53.80 5.93
N HIS A 309 12.22 53.32 5.03
CA HIS A 309 12.25 53.61 3.59
C HIS A 309 11.12 54.54 3.12
N GLY A 310 10.50 55.26 4.05
CA GLY A 310 9.37 56.15 3.80
C GLY A 310 8.05 55.62 4.36
N ASP A 311 6.98 56.35 4.11
CA ASP A 311 5.64 56.02 4.61
C ASP A 311 5.09 54.77 3.92
N LEU A 312 4.62 53.81 4.70
CA LEU A 312 3.93 52.61 4.23
C LEU A 312 2.43 52.78 4.47
N PHE A 313 1.62 52.41 3.48
CA PHE A 313 0.17 52.33 3.65
C PHE A 313 -0.19 50.88 3.98
N VAL A 314 -0.94 50.68 5.07
CA VAL A 314 -1.37 49.36 5.51
C VAL A 314 -2.88 49.32 5.47
N VAL A 315 -3.41 48.52 4.55
CA VAL A 315 -4.84 48.30 4.38
C VAL A 315 -5.20 46.99 5.08
N ARG A 316 -6.23 46.96 5.91
CA ARG A 316 -6.75 45.72 6.52
C ARG A 316 -8.24 45.60 6.29
N GLU A 317 -8.73 44.36 6.25
CA GLU A 317 -10.16 44.10 6.26
C GLU A 317 -10.70 44.17 7.70
N ALA A 318 -11.77 44.93 7.93
CA ALA A 318 -12.41 45.04 9.25
C ALA A 318 -13.11 43.73 9.65
N LEU A 319 -13.75 43.06 8.68
CA LEU A 319 -14.42 41.77 8.85
C LEU A 319 -13.79 40.74 7.92
N VAL A 320 -12.80 40.01 8.42
CA VAL A 320 -12.04 38.99 7.65
C VAL A 320 -12.97 38.07 6.85
N GLY A 321 -12.73 37.97 5.53
CA GLY A 321 -13.34 37.01 4.63
C GLY A 321 -14.64 37.46 3.94
N ARG A 322 -15.01 38.74 4.05
CA ARG A 322 -16.17 39.30 3.33
C ARG A 322 -15.81 39.85 1.96
N SER A 323 -14.62 40.40 1.79
CA SER A 323 -14.10 40.84 0.50
C SER A 323 -13.60 39.63 -0.29
N LYS A 324 -14.31 39.28 -1.36
CA LYS A 324 -13.90 38.22 -2.30
C LYS A 324 -12.73 38.62 -3.21
N GLN A 325 -12.18 39.83 -3.07
CA GLN A 325 -11.20 40.39 -3.99
C GLN A 325 -9.80 40.40 -3.37
N ASP A 326 -8.88 39.66 -3.98
CA ASP A 326 -7.45 39.92 -3.82
C ASP A 326 -7.15 41.31 -4.40
N LEU A 327 -6.76 42.27 -3.54
CA LEU A 327 -6.33 43.58 -4.02
C LEU A 327 -5.09 43.39 -4.93
N PRO A 328 -5.12 43.85 -6.19
CA PRO A 328 -4.07 43.55 -7.17
C PRO A 328 -2.77 44.36 -6.95
N PHE A 329 -2.62 45.03 -5.82
CA PHE A 329 -1.46 45.84 -5.48
C PHE A 329 -1.09 45.64 -4.00
N GLY A 330 0.21 45.60 -3.74
CA GLY A 330 0.76 45.36 -2.41
C GLY A 330 1.15 43.91 -2.15
N GLN A 331 1.87 43.71 -1.04
CA GLN A 331 2.12 42.39 -0.50
C GLN A 331 0.95 42.03 0.43
N GLY A 332 0.29 40.91 0.15
CA GLY A 332 -0.77 40.36 1.01
C GLY A 332 -0.17 39.63 2.22
N TYR A 333 -0.81 39.81 3.37
CA TYR A 333 -0.48 39.16 4.63
C TYR A 333 -1.74 38.51 5.22
N ALA A 334 -1.56 37.35 5.82
CA ALA A 334 -2.59 36.62 6.55
C ALA A 334 -2.22 36.53 8.04
N SER A 335 -3.24 36.52 8.90
CA SER A 335 -3.03 36.28 10.32
C SER A 335 -2.59 34.84 10.58
N VAL A 336 -1.63 34.64 11.46
CA VAL A 336 -1.24 33.31 11.94
C VAL A 336 -2.37 32.72 12.78
N ILE A 337 -2.71 31.45 12.57
CA ILE A 337 -3.88 30.80 13.18
C ILE A 337 -3.84 30.89 14.71
N GLY A 338 -4.83 31.58 15.29
CA GLY A 338 -4.96 31.81 16.73
C GLY A 338 -4.12 32.96 17.29
N LEU A 339 -3.44 33.71 16.42
CA LEU A 339 -2.72 34.94 16.73
C LEU A 339 -3.19 36.05 15.77
N PRO A 340 -4.38 36.63 16.01
CA PRO A 340 -5.00 37.61 15.09
C PRO A 340 -4.16 38.89 14.93
N ASN A 341 -3.21 39.14 15.84
CA ASN A 341 -2.31 40.28 15.80
C ASN A 341 -0.92 39.96 15.23
N LEU A 342 -0.69 38.77 14.68
CA LEU A 342 0.55 38.41 13.98
C LEU A 342 0.24 38.11 12.51
N PHE A 343 0.75 38.95 11.62
CA PHE A 343 0.55 38.86 10.19
C PHE A 343 1.85 38.47 9.50
N ILE A 344 1.79 37.45 8.64
CA ILE A 344 2.89 36.98 7.80
C ILE A 344 2.45 36.98 6.33
N PRO A 345 3.36 36.99 5.34
CA PRO A 345 2.98 37.01 3.94
C PRO A 345 2.14 35.77 3.59
N VAL A 346 1.16 35.94 2.70
CA VAL A 346 0.19 34.88 2.36
C VAL A 346 0.83 33.59 1.81
N ASP A 347 1.98 33.72 1.16
CA ASP A 347 2.78 32.65 0.56
C ASP A 347 3.85 32.08 1.52
N ARG A 348 3.84 32.50 2.79
CA ARG A 348 4.86 32.13 3.78
C ARG A 348 4.26 31.50 5.02
N ARG A 349 5.09 30.74 5.72
CA ARG A 349 4.81 30.19 7.05
C ARG A 349 6.04 30.36 7.94
N ILE A 350 5.84 30.35 9.25
CA ILE A 350 6.94 30.39 10.20
C ILE A 350 7.53 28.98 10.30
N GLU A 351 8.81 28.83 9.98
CA GLU A 351 9.54 27.57 10.06
C GLU A 351 10.66 27.65 11.13
N PRO A 352 10.75 26.66 12.03
CA PRO A 352 9.79 25.56 12.21
C PRO A 352 8.43 26.06 12.75
N PRO A 353 7.34 25.31 12.59
CA PRO A 353 6.06 25.63 13.22
C PRO A 353 6.22 25.61 14.76
N LEU A 354 5.69 26.64 15.42
CA LEU A 354 5.83 26.83 16.86
C LEU A 354 4.47 26.98 17.54
N PRO A 355 4.33 26.53 18.81
CA PRO A 355 3.14 26.80 19.61
C PRO A 355 2.83 28.30 19.73
N ARG A 356 1.53 28.64 19.84
CA ARG A 356 1.05 30.03 19.86
C ARG A 356 1.71 30.87 20.97
N GLU A 357 1.91 30.27 22.14
CA GLU A 357 2.54 30.91 23.29
C GLU A 357 4.00 31.27 23.01
N ARG A 358 4.71 30.43 22.24
CA ARG A 358 6.10 30.68 21.85
C ARG A 358 6.20 31.75 20.79
N LEU A 359 5.32 31.74 19.79
CA LEU A 359 5.20 32.82 18.81
C LEU A 359 4.88 34.17 19.47
N ARG A 360 3.97 34.20 20.46
CA ARG A 360 3.68 35.42 21.24
C ARG A 360 4.91 36.00 21.90
N ARG A 361 5.74 35.15 22.52
CA ARG A 361 6.99 35.57 23.17
C ARG A 361 8.05 35.98 22.15
N LEU A 362 8.24 35.19 21.10
CA LEU A 362 9.25 35.40 20.06
C LEU A 362 9.06 36.74 19.33
N PHE A 363 7.82 37.08 18.97
CA PHE A 363 7.50 38.32 18.25
C PHE A 363 7.15 39.49 19.18
N HIS A 364 7.19 39.30 20.50
CA HIS A 364 6.77 40.26 21.52
C HIS A 364 5.38 40.84 21.22
N LEU A 365 4.39 39.96 21.03
CA LEU A 365 3.04 40.37 20.63
C LEU A 365 2.33 41.12 21.78
N VAL A 366 1.87 42.34 21.50
CA VAL A 366 1.13 43.19 22.44
C VAL A 366 -0.35 43.28 22.00
N PRO A 367 -1.33 43.14 22.92
CA PRO A 367 -2.74 43.37 22.58
C PRO A 367 -2.99 44.79 22.06
N GLY A 368 -3.80 44.96 21.01
CA GLY A 368 -4.05 46.25 20.38
C GLY A 368 -2.94 46.72 19.43
N GLN A 369 -1.94 45.88 19.16
CA GLN A 369 -0.88 46.16 18.21
C GLN A 369 -0.75 45.00 17.22
N LEU A 370 -0.83 45.31 15.92
CA LEU A 370 -0.56 44.36 14.84
C LEU A 370 0.94 44.26 14.59
N THR A 371 1.47 43.05 14.60
CA THR A 371 2.84 42.73 14.23
C THR A 371 2.85 42.12 12.84
N VAL A 372 3.47 42.82 11.89
CA VAL A 372 3.61 42.38 10.49
C VAL A 372 5.06 41.95 10.27
N VAL A 373 5.27 40.69 9.90
CA VAL A 373 6.61 40.14 9.63
C VAL A 373 6.79 40.08 8.12
N SER A 374 7.73 40.83 7.57
CA SER A 374 7.99 40.91 6.13
C SER A 374 9.33 40.27 5.77
N PRO A 375 9.47 39.62 4.61
CA PRO A 375 10.76 39.09 4.16
C PRO A 375 11.76 40.23 3.98
N GLY A 376 13.03 40.00 4.33
CA GLY A 376 14.09 40.99 4.13
C GLY A 376 14.34 41.28 2.65
N ARG A 377 14.67 42.53 2.32
CA ARG A 377 15.08 42.90 0.96
C ARG A 377 16.51 42.44 0.71
N GLY A 378 16.69 41.20 0.25
CA GLY A 378 17.99 40.63 -0.12
C GLY A 378 18.84 40.10 1.05
N THR A 379 18.37 40.25 2.29
CA THR A 379 18.93 39.61 3.48
C THR A 379 18.06 38.44 3.92
N VAL A 380 18.66 37.39 4.48
CA VAL A 380 17.93 36.26 5.08
C VAL A 380 17.08 36.72 6.28
N ALA A 381 17.47 37.83 6.93
CA ALA A 381 16.76 38.41 8.06
C ALA A 381 15.40 39.00 7.66
N ALA A 382 14.34 38.65 8.40
CA ALA A 382 13.01 39.22 8.21
C ALA A 382 12.85 40.53 9.00
N SER A 383 12.03 41.44 8.48
CA SER A 383 11.74 42.73 9.12
C SER A 383 10.42 42.67 9.87
N ILE A 384 10.38 43.20 11.09
CA ILE A 384 9.18 43.21 11.93
C ILE A 384 8.66 44.65 12.03
N SER A 385 7.44 44.88 11.56
CA SER A 385 6.75 46.16 11.67
C SER A 385 5.62 46.05 12.68
N ARG A 386 5.55 46.97 13.64
CA ARG A 386 4.50 46.99 14.66
C ARG A 386 3.59 48.19 14.45
N ILE A 387 2.28 47.95 14.40
CA ILE A 387 1.26 48.93 14.01
C ILE A 387 0.19 48.98 15.09
N ASP A 388 -0.04 50.15 15.65
CA ASP A 388 -1.11 50.35 16.63
C ASP A 388 -2.48 50.22 15.94
N GLU A 389 -3.35 49.34 16.48
CA GLU A 389 -4.69 49.12 15.94
C GLU A 389 -5.55 50.39 15.98
N GLY A 390 -5.28 51.30 16.93
CA GLY A 390 -5.97 52.59 17.04
C GLY A 390 -5.65 53.58 15.92
N ARG A 391 -4.65 53.29 15.07
CA ARG A 391 -4.31 54.12 13.89
C ARG A 391 -5.09 53.77 12.64
N PHE A 392 -5.86 52.69 12.65
CA PHE A 392 -6.66 52.29 11.50
C PHE A 392 -7.94 53.12 11.44
N ALA A 393 -8.08 53.89 10.37
CA ALA A 393 -9.31 54.62 10.04
C ALA A 393 -10.03 53.92 8.87
N PRO A 394 -11.36 54.05 8.72
CA PRO A 394 -12.05 53.60 7.52
C PRO A 394 -11.40 54.19 6.26
N LEU A 395 -11.29 53.40 5.19
CA LEU A 395 -10.68 53.83 3.94
C LEU A 395 -11.45 55.00 3.30
N SER A 396 -12.75 55.10 3.58
CA SER A 396 -13.60 56.26 3.21
C SER A 396 -13.10 57.58 3.81
N SER A 397 -12.33 57.56 4.89
CA SER A 397 -11.69 58.75 5.51
C SER A 397 -10.28 59.04 4.97
N LEU A 398 -9.82 58.38 3.90
CA LEU A 398 -8.45 58.52 3.37
C LEU A 398 -8.08 59.98 3.09
N VAL A 399 -8.97 60.74 2.44
CA VAL A 399 -8.69 62.13 2.05
C VAL A 399 -8.48 62.99 3.29
N GLU A 400 -9.34 62.87 4.29
CA GLU A 400 -9.21 63.59 5.56
C GLU A 400 -7.93 63.22 6.28
N TYR A 401 -7.56 61.93 6.26
CA TYR A 401 -6.34 61.42 6.88
C TYR A 401 -5.07 61.90 6.16
N LEU A 402 -5.04 61.91 4.82
CA LEU A 402 -3.93 62.44 4.04
C LEU A 402 -3.77 63.95 4.25
N VAL A 403 -4.87 64.69 4.31
CA VAL A 403 -4.86 66.13 4.59
C VAL A 403 -4.35 66.41 6.01
N HIS A 404 -4.79 65.65 7.02
CA HIS A 404 -4.28 65.78 8.39
C HIS A 404 -2.80 65.40 8.51
N SER A 405 -2.36 64.32 7.87
CA SER A 405 -0.96 63.88 7.94
C SER A 405 -0.01 64.80 7.17
N ALA A 406 -0.49 65.49 6.13
CA ALA A 406 0.25 66.51 5.41
C ALA A 406 0.05 67.93 5.98
N SER A 407 -0.69 68.11 7.07
CA SER A 407 -1.01 69.43 7.64
C SER A 407 0.24 70.27 7.93
N ASP A 408 1.32 69.68 8.46
CA ASP A 408 2.59 70.39 8.69
C ASP A 408 3.27 70.91 7.42
N ARG A 409 2.96 70.32 6.25
CA ARG A 409 3.44 70.79 4.93
C ARG A 409 2.44 71.72 4.27
N ILE A 410 1.15 71.44 4.42
CA ILE A 410 0.04 72.17 3.82
C ILE A 410 -0.14 73.52 4.53
N LEU A 411 -0.07 73.58 5.86
CA LEU A 411 -0.28 74.80 6.63
C LEU A 411 0.72 75.91 6.27
N PRO A 412 2.06 75.67 6.20
CA PRO A 412 2.99 76.71 5.74
C PRO A 412 2.79 77.12 4.27
N LEU A 413 2.33 76.19 3.42
CA LEU A 413 1.98 76.50 2.03
C LEU A 413 0.71 77.35 1.94
N ILE A 414 -0.28 77.11 2.81
CA ILE A 414 -1.49 77.92 2.93
C ILE A 414 -1.14 79.29 3.49
N GLU A 415 -0.38 79.36 4.59
CA GLU A 415 0.08 80.59 5.25
C GLU A 415 1.01 81.43 4.37
N GLY A 416 1.83 80.77 3.54
CA GLY A 416 2.71 81.42 2.57
C GLY A 416 2.05 81.71 1.22
N SER A 417 0.85 81.20 0.97
CA SER A 417 0.10 81.52 -0.24
C SER A 417 -0.49 82.93 -0.14
N ILE A 418 -0.47 83.68 -1.24
CA ILE A 418 -1.10 85.01 -1.36
C ILE A 418 -2.64 84.89 -1.34
N LEU A 419 -3.19 83.67 -1.18
CA LEU A 419 -4.61 83.45 -0.97
C LEU A 419 -4.99 83.94 0.43
N ASP A 420 -5.22 85.25 0.54
CA ASP A 420 -6.08 85.80 1.57
C ASP A 420 -7.47 85.19 1.37
N LEU A 421 -7.70 84.02 2.00
CA LEU A 421 -9.02 83.41 2.05
C LEU A 421 -10.04 84.37 2.69
N GLY A 422 -9.59 85.46 3.33
CA GLY A 422 -10.39 86.61 3.70
C GLY A 422 -11.74 86.21 4.28
N ARG A 423 -12.79 86.77 3.70
CA ARG A 423 -14.18 86.59 4.13
C ARG A 423 -14.69 85.15 3.98
N PHE A 424 -14.00 84.30 3.21
CA PHE A 424 -14.37 82.90 3.01
C PHE A 424 -13.95 82.00 4.18
N ALA A 425 -12.96 82.39 4.98
CA ALA A 425 -12.62 81.69 6.23
C ALA A 425 -13.66 81.93 7.35
N LEU A 426 -14.50 82.97 7.21
CA LEU A 426 -15.57 83.33 8.15
C LEU A 426 -16.96 82.88 7.69
N LEU A 427 -17.07 82.16 6.57
CA LEU A 427 -18.35 81.57 6.19
C LEU A 427 -18.61 80.38 7.11
N PRO A 428 -19.67 80.41 7.95
CA PRO A 428 -20.05 79.22 8.70
C PRO A 428 -20.32 78.09 7.72
N SER A 429 -19.72 76.92 7.98
CA SER A 429 -20.07 75.67 7.32
C SER A 429 -21.60 75.58 7.26
N ARG A 430 -22.17 75.53 6.05
CA ARG A 430 -23.63 75.55 5.82
C ARG A 430 -24.32 74.53 6.75
N PRO A 431 -25.14 74.96 7.74
CA PRO A 431 -25.84 74.05 8.64
C PRO A 431 -27.06 73.35 8.01
N ASP A 432 -27.44 73.70 6.77
CA ASP A 432 -28.79 73.39 6.25
C ASP A 432 -28.85 72.23 5.22
N GLN A 433 -27.87 71.31 5.22
CA GLN A 433 -27.94 70.08 4.40
C GLN A 433 -27.77 68.77 5.17
N VAL A 434 -28.05 68.77 6.48
CA VAL A 434 -28.39 67.53 7.19
C VAL A 434 -29.91 67.47 7.29
N ALA A 435 -30.54 66.79 6.33
CA ALA A 435 -31.92 66.37 6.49
C ALA A 435 -32.00 65.46 7.74
N PRO A 436 -32.94 65.69 8.67
CA PRO A 436 -33.11 64.83 9.82
C PRO A 436 -33.65 63.47 9.34
N ILE A 437 -32.84 62.42 9.47
CA ILE A 437 -33.32 61.05 9.36
C ILE A 437 -34.12 60.78 10.64
N GLU A 438 -35.44 60.76 10.50
CA GLU A 438 -36.36 60.27 11.53
C GLU A 438 -36.03 58.80 11.83
N LEU A 439 -35.54 58.55 13.04
CA LEU A 439 -35.45 57.21 13.61
C LEU A 439 -36.88 56.67 13.82
N PRO A 440 -37.22 55.47 13.32
CA PRO A 440 -38.46 54.81 13.68
C PRO A 440 -38.44 54.51 15.18
N GLN A 441 -39.46 55.00 15.89
CA GLN A 441 -39.67 54.74 17.30
C GLN A 441 -39.89 53.24 17.54
N VAL A 442 -39.09 52.71 18.46
CA VAL A 442 -39.29 51.41 19.11
C VAL A 442 -40.52 51.53 20.00
N SER A 443 -41.66 50.96 19.57
CA SER A 443 -42.72 50.57 20.49
C SER A 443 -42.44 49.16 20.97
N SER A 444 -41.99 49.09 22.21
CA SER A 444 -42.10 47.93 23.09
C SER A 444 -43.50 47.34 23.05
N SER A 445 -43.60 46.02 22.99
CA SER A 445 -44.19 45.22 24.08
C SER A 445 -44.49 43.80 23.56
N SER A 446 -44.07 42.80 24.36
CA SER A 446 -44.75 41.51 24.60
C SER A 446 -45.06 40.61 23.39
N GLU A 447 -44.97 39.30 23.39
CA GLU A 447 -44.57 38.21 24.28
C GLU A 447 -44.88 36.96 23.40
N GLU A 448 -44.33 35.80 23.74
CA GLU A 448 -44.75 34.48 23.23
C GLU A 448 -44.41 34.10 21.78
N VAL A 449 -43.28 33.40 21.66
CA VAL A 449 -43.05 32.34 20.67
C VAL A 449 -43.55 31.03 21.30
N PRO A 450 -44.36 30.21 20.61
CA PRO A 450 -43.84 28.90 20.21
C PRO A 450 -44.25 28.44 18.80
N GLU A 451 -43.36 27.63 18.22
CA GLU A 451 -43.57 26.57 17.22
C GLU A 451 -44.47 26.83 15.98
N GLU A 452 -43.90 26.72 14.78
CA GLU A 452 -44.17 25.59 13.87
C GLU A 452 -43.35 25.68 12.56
N GLN A 453 -43.07 24.51 11.99
CA GLN A 453 -42.25 24.23 10.80
C GLN A 453 -42.82 24.85 9.51
N PRO A 454 -42.00 25.08 8.46
CA PRO A 454 -42.52 25.17 7.11
C PRO A 454 -42.26 23.88 6.32
N GLU A 455 -43.37 23.24 5.93
CA GLU A 455 -43.47 22.25 4.87
C GLU A 455 -42.97 22.78 3.52
N ALA A 456 -42.39 21.87 2.75
CA ALA A 456 -41.95 22.08 1.38
C ALA A 456 -43.15 22.25 0.41
N VAL A 457 -43.11 23.29 -0.42
CA VAL A 457 -44.00 23.44 -1.58
C VAL A 457 -43.20 23.36 -2.88
N VAL A 458 -43.55 22.34 -3.65
CA VAL A 458 -43.08 21.99 -5.00
C VAL A 458 -43.50 23.05 -6.04
N PRO A 459 -42.63 23.47 -6.99
CA PRO A 459 -43.07 24.21 -8.15
C PRO A 459 -43.50 23.28 -9.28
N LYS A 460 -44.73 23.53 -9.75
CA LYS A 460 -45.44 22.88 -10.84
C LYS A 460 -44.89 23.30 -12.21
N ALA A 461 -44.81 22.33 -13.11
CA ALA A 461 -44.54 22.49 -14.54
C ALA A 461 -45.58 23.39 -15.24
N VAL A 462 -45.11 24.25 -16.14
CA VAL A 462 -45.94 25.05 -17.05
C VAL A 462 -45.61 24.67 -18.49
N ALA A 463 -46.68 24.41 -19.23
CA ALA A 463 -46.74 23.89 -20.59
C ALA A 463 -46.33 24.90 -21.68
N LEU A 464 -45.78 24.36 -22.77
CA LEU A 464 -45.59 25.02 -24.07
C LEU A 464 -46.90 25.06 -24.86
N PRO A 465 -47.18 26.13 -25.63
CA PRO A 465 -48.11 26.11 -26.73
C PRO A 465 -47.41 26.16 -28.11
N ASP A 466 -48.09 25.54 -29.08
CA ASP A 466 -47.75 25.39 -30.49
C ASP A 466 -47.67 26.70 -31.30
N GLY A 467 -46.68 26.75 -32.22
CA GLY A 467 -46.70 27.36 -33.58
C GLY A 467 -47.03 28.86 -33.76
N PRO A 468 -46.77 29.49 -34.94
CA PRO A 468 -46.55 28.86 -36.26
C PRO A 468 -45.43 29.47 -37.15
N SER A 469 -45.11 28.70 -38.20
CA SER A 469 -44.61 29.06 -39.55
C SER A 469 -44.01 30.44 -39.87
N GLY A 470 -42.80 30.39 -40.45
CA GLY A 470 -42.43 31.06 -41.70
C GLY A 470 -41.78 32.43 -41.57
N ASP A 471 -40.50 32.54 -41.94
CA ASP A 471 -40.12 33.39 -43.09
C ASP A 471 -38.69 33.10 -43.57
N GLU A 472 -38.52 33.25 -44.86
CA GLU A 472 -37.28 33.07 -45.61
C GLU A 472 -36.26 34.15 -45.25
N GLY A 473 -35.01 33.75 -45.05
CA GLY A 473 -33.93 34.68 -44.75
C GLY A 473 -32.57 34.08 -45.06
N GLU A 474 -32.13 34.23 -46.31
CA GLU A 474 -30.75 34.06 -46.75
C GLU A 474 -29.78 34.71 -45.75
N ARG A 475 -29.06 33.88 -44.99
CA ARG A 475 -27.82 34.28 -44.34
C ARG A 475 -26.67 33.51 -44.96
N THR A 476 -25.89 34.26 -45.73
CA THR A 476 -24.55 33.92 -46.20
C THR A 476 -23.72 33.32 -45.07
N VAL A 477 -23.57 32.00 -45.09
CA VAL A 477 -22.59 31.27 -44.28
C VAL A 477 -21.23 31.46 -44.93
N ALA A 478 -20.35 32.18 -44.24
CA ALA A 478 -18.93 32.25 -44.59
C ALA A 478 -18.33 30.83 -44.56
N PRO A 479 -17.51 30.45 -45.56
CA PRO A 479 -16.93 29.11 -45.61
C PRO A 479 -15.99 28.93 -44.41
N LYS A 480 -16.32 27.98 -43.53
CA LYS A 480 -15.37 27.47 -42.55
C LYS A 480 -14.17 26.89 -43.33
N PRO A 481 -12.92 27.25 -43.00
CA PRO A 481 -11.77 26.67 -43.65
C PRO A 481 -11.72 25.18 -43.30
N ASP A 482 -11.95 24.35 -44.32
CA ASP A 482 -11.63 22.93 -44.32
C ASP A 482 -10.12 22.77 -44.06
N LYS A 483 -9.75 22.63 -42.79
CA LYS A 483 -8.47 22.06 -42.40
C LYS A 483 -8.54 20.56 -42.70
N LYS A 484 -8.41 20.21 -43.98
CA LYS A 484 -7.93 18.88 -44.37
C LYS A 484 -6.54 18.73 -43.76
N ARG A 485 -6.47 18.09 -42.58
CA ARG A 485 -5.23 17.53 -42.07
C ARG A 485 -4.66 16.67 -43.21
N PRO A 486 -3.43 16.91 -43.67
CA PRO A 486 -2.78 15.95 -44.54
C PRO A 486 -2.61 14.69 -43.69
N GLU A 487 -3.48 13.71 -43.92
CA GLU A 487 -3.18 12.33 -43.55
C GLU A 487 -2.03 11.92 -44.46
N ASP A 488 -0.80 12.23 -44.02
CA ASP A 488 0.41 11.58 -44.50
C ASP A 488 0.24 10.10 -44.18
N SER A 489 -0.38 9.38 -45.12
CA SER A 489 -0.37 7.93 -45.14
C SER A 489 1.09 7.51 -45.30
N LEU A 490 1.76 7.30 -44.16
CA LEU A 490 3.03 6.59 -44.10
C LEU A 490 2.93 5.39 -45.03
N SER A 491 3.87 5.25 -45.96
CA SER A 491 3.86 4.12 -46.88
C SER A 491 3.75 2.83 -46.08
N SER A 492 2.87 1.91 -46.51
CA SER A 492 2.59 0.65 -45.79
C SER A 492 3.86 -0.06 -45.29
N GLY A 493 4.95 -0.03 -46.06
CA GLY A 493 6.23 -0.62 -45.68
C GLY A 493 6.96 0.09 -44.53
N ARG A 494 6.80 1.40 -44.34
CA ARG A 494 7.38 2.13 -43.20
C ARG A 494 6.65 1.79 -41.90
N GLN A 495 5.33 1.64 -41.95
CA GLN A 495 4.52 1.26 -40.79
C GLN A 495 4.85 -0.16 -40.33
N GLU A 496 4.99 -1.11 -41.26
CA GLU A 496 5.41 -2.49 -40.96
C GLU A 496 6.82 -2.54 -40.37
N ALA A 497 7.78 -1.79 -40.93
CA ALA A 497 9.14 -1.69 -40.38
C ALA A 497 9.17 -1.09 -38.97
N LEU A 498 8.33 -0.07 -38.70
CA LEU A 498 8.20 0.54 -37.39
C LEU A 498 7.59 -0.41 -36.35
N MET A 499 6.55 -1.16 -36.73
CA MET A 499 5.93 -2.17 -35.84
C MET A 499 6.93 -3.29 -35.50
N LYS A 500 7.73 -3.74 -36.47
CA LYS A 500 8.79 -4.71 -36.23
C LYS A 500 9.87 -4.16 -35.29
N ALA A 501 10.32 -2.93 -35.50
CA ALA A 501 11.30 -2.27 -34.63
C ALA A 501 10.77 -2.09 -33.20
N LEU A 502 9.47 -1.78 -33.05
CA LEU A 502 8.78 -1.72 -31.76
C LEU A 502 8.82 -3.05 -31.02
N ASP A 503 8.44 -4.15 -31.68
CA ASP A 503 8.48 -5.49 -31.07
C ASP A 503 9.91 -5.88 -30.65
N GLU A 504 10.92 -5.58 -31.47
CA GLU A 504 12.34 -5.82 -31.15
C GLU A 504 12.79 -4.99 -29.93
N ALA A 505 12.41 -3.72 -29.86
CA ALA A 505 12.75 -2.84 -28.74
C ALA A 505 11.98 -3.21 -27.44
N GLU A 506 10.72 -3.62 -27.53
CA GLU A 506 9.94 -4.15 -26.39
C GLU A 506 10.63 -5.39 -25.80
N ASN A 507 11.09 -6.30 -26.66
CA ASN A 507 11.82 -7.49 -26.22
C ASN A 507 13.15 -7.12 -25.53
N LEU A 508 13.93 -6.22 -26.13
CA LEU A 508 15.21 -5.79 -25.57
C LEU A 508 15.02 -5.09 -24.20
N ALA A 509 13.99 -4.26 -24.06
CA ALA A 509 13.67 -3.57 -22.80
C ALA A 509 13.23 -4.55 -21.70
N ALA A 510 12.41 -5.54 -22.04
CA ALA A 510 11.94 -6.56 -21.10
C ALA A 510 13.06 -7.51 -20.64
N GLU A 511 14.05 -7.81 -21.49
CA GLU A 511 15.25 -8.56 -21.10
C GLU A 511 16.19 -7.74 -20.18
N ASN A 512 16.14 -6.41 -20.31
CA ASN A 512 17.06 -5.48 -19.67
C ASN A 512 16.36 -4.45 -18.77
N ILE A 513 15.41 -4.90 -17.92
CA ILE A 513 14.60 -4.05 -17.02
C ILE A 513 15.44 -3.05 -16.19
N GLY A 514 16.70 -3.37 -15.89
CA GLY A 514 17.58 -2.52 -15.09
C GLY A 514 18.45 -1.51 -15.87
N LEU A 515 18.34 -1.41 -17.19
CA LEU A 515 19.20 -0.57 -18.04
C LEU A 515 18.40 0.50 -18.78
N ALA A 516 18.78 1.77 -18.69
CA ALA A 516 18.06 2.87 -19.34
C ALA A 516 18.02 2.85 -20.88
N PRO A 517 19.11 2.52 -21.62
CA PRO A 517 19.15 2.72 -23.07
C PRO A 517 18.08 1.95 -23.88
N PRO A 518 17.79 0.65 -23.61
CA PRO A 518 16.70 -0.06 -24.27
C PRO A 518 15.33 0.62 -24.11
N TRP A 519 15.06 1.19 -22.93
CA TRP A 519 13.81 1.88 -22.66
C TRP A 519 13.74 3.22 -23.40
N MET A 520 14.84 3.96 -23.52
CA MET A 520 14.88 5.19 -24.33
C MET A 520 14.60 4.91 -25.82
N GLN A 521 15.17 3.82 -26.35
CA GLN A 521 14.94 3.40 -27.72
C GLN A 521 13.46 3.05 -27.94
N LEU A 522 12.88 2.26 -27.03
CA LEU A 522 11.46 1.91 -27.09
C LEU A 522 10.55 3.14 -27.02
N ALA A 523 10.85 4.10 -26.13
CA ALA A 523 10.09 5.33 -26.01
C ALA A 523 10.14 6.17 -27.31
N SER A 524 11.29 6.21 -28.00
CA SER A 524 11.42 6.91 -29.29
C SER A 524 10.54 6.27 -30.36
N LEU A 525 10.60 4.94 -30.48
CA LEU A 525 9.81 4.20 -31.46
C LEU A 525 8.31 4.30 -31.19
N GLN A 526 7.90 4.28 -29.92
CA GLN A 526 6.49 4.46 -29.53
C GLN A 526 6.00 5.86 -29.89
N ALA A 527 6.84 6.88 -29.71
CA ALA A 527 6.52 8.25 -30.11
C ALA A 527 6.40 8.39 -31.64
N GLU A 528 7.32 7.78 -32.40
CA GLU A 528 7.25 7.73 -33.86
C GLU A 528 5.98 7.03 -34.37
N ALA A 529 5.46 6.06 -33.61
CA ALA A 529 4.22 5.36 -33.90
C ALA A 529 2.95 6.12 -33.45
N GLY A 530 3.09 7.30 -32.86
CA GLY A 530 1.96 8.08 -32.33
C GLY A 530 1.38 7.54 -31.01
N LEU A 531 2.10 6.66 -30.31
CA LEU A 531 1.70 6.08 -29.02
C LEU A 531 2.25 6.92 -27.86
N THR A 532 1.84 8.18 -27.77
CA THR A 532 2.42 9.19 -26.85
C THR A 532 2.36 8.79 -25.38
N ASP A 533 1.25 8.24 -24.90
CA ASP A 533 1.09 7.88 -23.47
C ASP A 533 2.01 6.73 -23.07
N ARG A 534 2.16 5.73 -23.96
CA ARG A 534 3.10 4.62 -23.77
C ARG A 534 4.54 5.10 -23.82
N ALA A 535 4.86 5.94 -24.80
CA ALA A 535 6.19 6.53 -24.94
C ALA A 535 6.57 7.31 -23.68
N LEU A 536 5.62 8.03 -23.09
CA LEU A 536 5.83 8.80 -21.88
C LEU A 536 6.14 7.92 -20.66
N GLU A 537 5.33 6.90 -20.40
CA GLU A 537 5.57 5.95 -19.29
C GLU A 537 6.91 5.21 -19.46
N THR A 538 7.22 4.77 -20.69
CA THR A 538 8.50 4.13 -21.02
C THR A 538 9.68 5.07 -20.77
N SER A 539 9.54 6.35 -21.16
CA SER A 539 10.57 7.37 -20.93
C SER A 539 10.71 7.73 -19.44
N ALA A 540 9.60 7.80 -18.70
CA ALA A 540 9.61 7.98 -17.24
C ALA A 540 10.40 6.85 -16.55
N HIS A 541 10.22 5.60 -16.99
CA HIS A 541 10.98 4.46 -16.48
C HIS A 541 12.47 4.55 -16.84
N ALA A 542 12.81 4.96 -18.07
CA ALA A 542 14.19 5.17 -18.47
C ALA A 542 14.90 6.20 -17.57
N VAL A 543 14.24 7.33 -17.27
CA VAL A 543 14.73 8.34 -16.31
C VAL A 543 14.89 7.74 -14.92
N TRP A 544 13.96 6.90 -14.49
CA TRP A 544 13.96 6.26 -13.18
C TRP A 544 15.18 5.37 -12.96
N ILE A 545 15.48 4.49 -13.90
CA ILE A 545 16.57 3.50 -13.83
C ILE A 545 17.94 4.09 -14.22
N SER A 546 17.99 5.32 -14.73
CA SER A 546 19.23 6.00 -15.12
C SER A 546 20.12 6.34 -13.92
N ARG A 547 21.15 5.51 -13.72
CA ARG A 547 22.20 5.71 -12.70
C ARG A 547 23.31 6.64 -13.17
N ARG A 548 23.69 6.59 -14.44
CA ARG A 548 24.75 7.44 -15.03
C ARG A 548 24.21 8.82 -15.37
N ALA A 549 25.04 9.86 -15.22
CA ALA A 549 24.65 11.23 -15.52
C ALA A 549 24.27 11.42 -17.01
N GLU A 550 25.06 10.83 -17.91
CA GLU A 550 24.84 10.89 -19.37
C GLU A 550 23.48 10.28 -19.78
N ASP A 551 23.20 9.05 -19.32
CA ASP A 551 21.92 8.37 -19.57
C ASP A 551 20.74 9.16 -18.99
N ARG A 552 20.93 9.80 -17.83
CA ARG A 552 19.90 10.59 -17.16
C ARG A 552 19.57 11.86 -17.94
N GLU A 553 20.56 12.57 -18.46
CA GLU A 553 20.35 13.79 -19.26
C GLU A 553 19.60 13.46 -20.57
N GLY A 554 20.06 12.43 -21.28
CA GLY A 554 19.40 11.95 -22.49
C GLY A 554 17.95 11.52 -22.24
N SER A 555 17.72 10.70 -21.20
CA SER A 555 16.38 10.25 -20.82
C SER A 555 15.48 11.43 -20.41
N ALA A 556 16.01 12.40 -19.65
CA ALA A 556 15.23 13.54 -19.16
C ALA A 556 14.83 14.51 -20.28
N LEU A 557 15.70 14.71 -21.28
CA LEU A 557 15.39 15.50 -22.48
C LEU A 557 14.26 14.88 -23.28
N GLN A 558 14.37 13.57 -23.56
CA GLN A 558 13.33 12.82 -24.27
C GLN A 558 11.99 12.85 -23.50
N PHE A 559 12.04 12.55 -22.20
CA PHE A 559 10.87 12.59 -21.32
C PHE A 559 10.19 13.95 -21.37
N SER A 560 10.95 15.04 -21.23
CA SER A 560 10.42 16.41 -21.30
C SER A 560 9.76 16.72 -22.65
N SER A 561 10.31 16.21 -23.76
CA SER A 561 9.76 16.39 -25.11
C SER A 561 8.44 15.66 -25.29
N LEU A 562 8.33 14.42 -24.83
CA LEU A 562 7.10 13.62 -24.91
C LEU A 562 6.02 14.20 -24.00
N LEU A 563 6.42 14.60 -22.80
CA LEU A 563 5.54 15.20 -21.82
C LEU A 563 4.91 16.52 -22.34
N ALA A 564 5.60 17.25 -23.23
CA ALA A 564 5.06 18.42 -23.89
C ALA A 564 3.89 18.14 -24.84
N GLN A 565 3.83 16.91 -25.37
CA GLN A 565 2.82 16.44 -26.31
C GLN A 565 1.69 15.67 -25.62
N ALA A 566 1.86 15.29 -24.36
CA ALA A 566 0.89 14.51 -23.60
C ALA A 566 -0.38 15.30 -23.25
N GLU A 567 -1.51 14.61 -23.25
CA GLU A 567 -2.81 15.10 -22.77
C GLU A 567 -3.16 14.44 -21.41
N GLY A 568 -4.30 14.79 -20.81
CA GLY A 568 -4.79 14.15 -19.59
C GLY A 568 -3.93 14.36 -18.32
N PRO A 569 -3.85 13.38 -17.40
CA PRO A 569 -3.12 13.52 -16.12
C PRO A 569 -1.62 13.79 -16.29
N ALA A 570 -1.00 13.19 -17.31
CA ALA A 570 0.39 13.43 -17.67
C ALA A 570 0.68 14.91 -17.97
N ARG A 571 -0.29 15.65 -18.51
CA ARG A 571 -0.15 17.09 -18.78
C ARG A 571 0.15 17.89 -17.52
N VAL A 572 -0.35 17.46 -16.36
CA VAL A 572 -0.09 18.14 -15.09
C VAL A 572 1.38 17.98 -14.66
N VAL A 573 1.99 16.83 -14.95
CA VAL A 573 3.44 16.63 -14.75
C VAL A 573 4.24 17.55 -15.68
N PHE A 574 3.80 17.72 -16.93
CA PHE A 574 4.42 18.69 -17.84
C PHE A 574 4.35 20.11 -17.30
N GLU A 575 3.16 20.54 -16.90
CA GLU A 575 2.90 21.86 -16.38
C GLU A 575 3.75 22.12 -15.14
N ALA A 576 3.95 21.12 -14.27
CA ALA A 576 4.84 21.21 -13.11
C ALA A 576 6.29 21.39 -13.53
N MET A 577 6.78 20.59 -14.49
CA MET A 577 8.15 20.71 -14.99
C MET A 577 8.41 22.00 -15.77
N GLN A 578 7.41 22.55 -16.47
CA GLN A 578 7.54 23.83 -17.18
C GLN A 578 7.45 25.02 -16.24
N LEU A 579 6.52 24.96 -15.28
CA LEU A 579 6.46 25.95 -14.21
C LEU A 579 7.80 25.99 -13.49
N ALA A 580 8.38 24.83 -13.22
CA ALA A 580 9.69 24.70 -12.61
C ALA A 580 10.81 25.43 -13.39
N ARG A 581 10.81 25.33 -14.72
CA ARG A 581 11.78 26.04 -15.57
C ARG A 581 11.55 27.56 -15.65
N ARG A 582 10.38 28.04 -15.25
CA ARG A 582 9.97 29.46 -15.35
C ARG A 582 9.90 30.15 -13.99
N ALA A 583 10.56 29.60 -12.97
CA ALA A 583 10.53 30.14 -11.62
C ALA A 583 11.05 31.60 -11.52
N ASP A 584 11.82 32.06 -12.50
CA ASP A 584 12.32 33.44 -12.58
C ASP A 584 11.29 34.46 -13.14
N GLU A 585 10.11 34.02 -13.59
CA GLU A 585 9.02 34.92 -14.03
C GLU A 585 8.32 35.62 -12.83
N ASP A 586 7.43 36.59 -13.11
CA ASP A 586 6.64 37.35 -12.12
C ASP A 586 6.19 36.48 -10.91
N PRO A 587 6.74 36.72 -9.70
CA PRO A 587 6.52 35.87 -8.52
C PRO A 587 5.06 35.68 -8.14
N ILE A 588 4.23 36.71 -8.36
CA ILE A 588 2.81 36.68 -8.00
C ILE A 588 2.06 35.72 -8.93
N ARG A 589 2.33 35.79 -10.24
CA ARG A 589 1.74 34.88 -11.22
C ARG A 589 2.25 33.45 -11.03
N PHE A 590 3.52 33.30 -10.65
CA PHE A 590 4.12 32.00 -10.36
C PHE A 590 3.42 31.32 -9.17
N ALA A 591 3.25 32.01 -8.04
CA ALA A 591 2.60 31.47 -6.84
C ALA A 591 1.15 31.04 -7.11
N GLY A 592 0.37 31.85 -7.83
CA GLY A 592 -1.00 31.50 -8.21
C GLY A 592 -1.10 30.29 -9.13
N ARG A 593 -0.15 30.12 -10.08
CA ARG A 593 -0.08 28.92 -10.92
C ARG A 593 0.34 27.69 -10.12
N LEU A 594 1.34 27.83 -9.23
CA LEU A 594 1.82 26.74 -8.39
C LEU A 594 0.72 26.19 -7.49
N SER A 595 -0.03 27.05 -6.81
CA SER A 595 -1.15 26.64 -5.95
C SER A 595 -2.24 25.89 -6.72
N ASN A 596 -2.67 26.41 -7.87
CA ASN A 596 -3.65 25.73 -8.72
C ASN A 596 -3.14 24.38 -9.22
N LEU A 597 -1.85 24.29 -9.51
CA LEU A 597 -1.23 23.08 -9.99
C LEU A 597 -1.13 22.03 -8.87
N VAL A 598 -0.66 22.40 -7.68
CA VAL A 598 -0.63 21.52 -6.49
C VAL A 598 -2.02 20.95 -6.19
N LYS A 599 -3.07 21.76 -6.27
CA LYS A 599 -4.45 21.30 -6.07
C LYS A 599 -4.85 20.26 -7.12
N ARG A 600 -4.67 20.57 -8.42
CA ARG A 600 -4.95 19.62 -9.52
C ARG A 600 -4.09 18.36 -9.43
N SER A 601 -2.85 18.47 -8.95
CA SER A 601 -1.94 17.34 -8.76
C SER A 601 -2.50 16.35 -7.75
N ARG A 602 -2.99 16.82 -6.60
CA ARG A 602 -3.63 15.97 -5.58
C ARG A 602 -4.86 15.25 -6.11
N ASP A 603 -5.70 15.94 -6.88
CA ASP A 603 -6.90 15.33 -7.49
C ASP A 603 -6.55 14.20 -8.48
N LEU A 604 -5.35 14.23 -9.07
CA LEU A 604 -4.90 13.29 -10.10
C LEU A 604 -3.88 12.25 -9.62
N GLU A 605 -3.46 12.28 -8.35
CA GLU A 605 -2.49 11.34 -7.79
C GLU A 605 -2.92 9.87 -7.99
N GLY A 606 -4.21 9.59 -7.79
CA GLY A 606 -4.79 8.25 -7.98
C GLY A 606 -4.73 7.75 -9.42
N GLU A 607 -4.66 8.65 -10.41
CA GLU A 607 -4.60 8.30 -11.84
C GLU A 607 -3.17 8.10 -12.34
N LEU A 608 -2.18 8.70 -11.68
CA LEU A 608 -0.78 8.60 -12.06
C LEU A 608 -0.15 7.30 -11.56
N SER A 609 0.82 6.78 -12.32
CA SER A 609 1.73 5.74 -11.84
C SER A 609 2.55 6.27 -10.66
N LYS A 610 3.03 5.39 -9.78
CA LYS A 610 3.89 5.71 -8.63
C LYS A 610 5.13 6.51 -9.07
N ARG A 611 5.69 6.18 -10.25
CA ARG A 611 6.82 6.89 -10.87
C ARG A 611 6.44 8.29 -11.32
N MET A 612 5.29 8.46 -11.98
CA MET A 612 4.82 9.77 -12.43
C MET A 612 4.42 10.68 -11.26
N ARG A 613 3.81 10.14 -10.20
CA ARG A 613 3.57 10.87 -8.94
C ARG A 613 4.86 11.42 -8.35
N TRP A 614 5.89 10.59 -8.29
CA TRP A 614 7.20 11.03 -7.81
C TRP A 614 7.79 12.16 -8.65
N PHE A 615 7.77 12.05 -9.99
CA PHE A 615 8.28 13.12 -10.86
C PHE A 615 7.47 14.41 -10.74
N LEU A 616 6.15 14.31 -10.63
CA LEU A 616 5.26 15.44 -10.42
C LEU A 616 5.64 16.20 -9.15
N TRP A 617 5.69 15.51 -8.03
CA TRP A 617 6.02 16.13 -6.75
C TRP A 617 7.44 16.64 -6.70
N ARG A 618 8.40 15.92 -7.28
CA ARG A 618 9.77 16.42 -7.40
C ARG A 618 9.83 17.76 -8.15
N ALA A 619 9.07 17.90 -9.23
CA ALA A 619 9.01 19.15 -9.99
C ALA A 619 8.36 20.29 -9.18
N LEU A 620 7.27 20.01 -8.45
CA LEU A 620 6.60 21.01 -7.59
C LEU A 620 7.46 21.42 -6.38
N LEU A 621 8.15 20.45 -5.78
CA LEU A 621 8.96 20.63 -4.58
C LEU A 621 10.30 21.28 -4.85
N ALA A 622 10.85 21.15 -6.06
CA ALA A 622 12.05 21.85 -6.49
C ALA A 622 11.94 23.39 -6.35
N HIS A 623 10.72 23.95 -6.33
CA HIS A 623 10.49 25.40 -6.19
C HIS A 623 9.91 25.81 -4.86
N SER A 624 8.96 25.04 -4.34
CA SER A 624 8.39 25.35 -3.03
C SER A 624 9.40 25.15 -1.91
N HIS A 625 10.38 24.27 -2.11
CA HIS A 625 11.30 23.80 -1.07
C HIS A 625 10.58 23.27 0.18
N ASP A 626 9.33 22.81 0.02
CA ASP A 626 8.52 22.31 1.13
C ASP A 626 8.99 20.90 1.51
N SER A 627 9.96 20.85 2.43
CA SER A 627 10.50 19.58 2.91
C SER A 627 9.47 18.71 3.61
N ILE A 628 8.41 19.30 4.17
CA ILE A 628 7.36 18.52 4.85
C ILE A 628 6.56 17.75 3.81
N GLU A 629 6.10 18.45 2.77
CA GLU A 629 5.34 17.83 1.69
C GLU A 629 6.20 16.81 0.93
N ALA A 630 7.51 17.05 0.79
CA ALA A 630 8.45 16.07 0.27
C ALA A 630 8.43 14.75 1.07
N GLU A 631 8.59 14.82 2.40
CA GLU A 631 8.56 13.61 3.22
C GLU A 631 7.18 12.94 3.22
N ARG A 632 6.10 13.71 3.24
CA ARG A 632 4.73 13.17 3.15
C ARG A 632 4.55 12.33 1.88
N VAL A 633 4.92 12.87 0.72
CA VAL A 633 4.80 12.18 -0.58
C VAL A 633 5.68 10.93 -0.62
N ARG A 634 6.89 11.00 -0.08
CA ARG A 634 7.80 9.85 0.03
C ARG A 634 7.17 8.74 0.87
N GLU A 635 6.68 9.06 2.08
CA GLU A 635 6.02 8.11 2.97
C GLU A 635 4.76 7.50 2.33
N GLU A 636 3.98 8.30 1.62
CA GLU A 636 2.77 7.85 0.92
C GLU A 636 3.10 6.82 -0.18
N ILE A 637 4.09 7.09 -1.03
CA ILE A 637 4.50 6.15 -2.09
C ILE A 637 5.08 4.86 -1.50
N LEU A 638 5.90 4.95 -0.45
CA LEU A 638 6.46 3.77 0.24
C LEU A 638 5.38 2.93 0.93
N ARG A 639 4.39 3.59 1.53
CA ARG A 639 3.22 2.93 2.11
C ARG A 639 2.39 2.24 1.04
N ASP A 640 2.12 2.91 -0.08
CA ASP A 640 1.36 2.35 -1.20
C ASP A 640 2.07 1.13 -1.81
N LEU A 641 3.39 1.20 -2.01
CA LEU A 641 4.20 0.04 -2.42
C LEU A 641 4.11 -1.11 -1.42
N SER A 642 4.14 -0.81 -0.13
CA SER A 642 4.09 -1.86 0.91
C SER A 642 2.71 -2.53 1.02
N LEU A 643 1.62 -1.81 0.75
CA LEU A 643 0.26 -2.32 0.86
C LEU A 643 -0.25 -2.97 -0.42
N ASN A 644 0.02 -2.35 -1.57
CA ASN A 644 -0.55 -2.73 -2.86
C ASN A 644 0.50 -3.33 -3.82
N GLY A 645 1.79 -3.21 -3.49
CA GLY A 645 2.87 -3.59 -4.41
C GLY A 645 2.85 -2.71 -5.67
N ILE A 646 3.11 -3.34 -6.81
CA ILE A 646 3.01 -2.72 -8.13
C ILE A 646 1.63 -2.97 -8.71
N ASP A 647 0.89 -1.89 -8.94
CA ASP A 647 -0.41 -1.94 -9.60
C ASP A 647 -0.27 -2.21 -11.09
N GLU A 648 -1.36 -2.54 -11.76
CA GLU A 648 -1.32 -2.76 -13.22
C GLU A 648 -0.87 -1.53 -14.00
N LYS A 649 -1.23 -0.33 -13.53
CA LYS A 649 -0.77 0.95 -14.08
C LYS A 649 0.71 1.23 -13.84
N ASP A 650 1.33 0.57 -12.86
CA ASP A 650 2.75 0.70 -12.54
C ASP A 650 3.60 -0.35 -13.27
N ALA A 651 2.99 -1.34 -13.90
CA ALA A 651 3.64 -2.38 -14.69
C ALA A 651 3.42 -2.16 -16.20
N PHE A 652 4.42 -2.50 -17.01
CA PHE A 652 4.29 -2.37 -18.47
C PHE A 652 3.57 -3.59 -19.09
N PRO A 653 2.47 -3.40 -19.85
CA PRO A 653 1.76 -4.52 -20.48
C PRO A 653 2.65 -5.38 -21.39
N PHE A 654 3.61 -4.75 -22.10
CA PHE A 654 4.52 -5.47 -22.98
C PHE A 654 5.50 -6.37 -22.23
N VAL A 655 5.86 -6.05 -20.98
CA VAL A 655 6.71 -6.94 -20.17
C VAL A 655 5.97 -8.24 -19.87
N ARG A 656 4.65 -8.18 -19.59
CA ARG A 656 3.81 -9.38 -19.47
C ARG A 656 3.80 -10.18 -20.77
N ARG A 657 3.54 -9.51 -21.89
CA ARG A 657 3.53 -10.14 -23.23
C ARG A 657 4.88 -10.75 -23.56
N HIS A 658 5.98 -10.09 -23.25
CA HIS A 658 7.33 -10.58 -23.52
C HIS A 658 7.68 -11.81 -22.68
N VAL A 659 7.43 -11.76 -21.36
CA VAL A 659 7.60 -12.92 -20.49
C VAL A 659 6.78 -14.08 -21.05
N ARG A 660 5.51 -13.84 -21.37
CA ARG A 660 4.63 -14.84 -21.98
C ARG A 660 5.16 -15.37 -23.32
N ARG A 661 5.58 -14.51 -24.26
CA ARG A 661 6.19 -14.87 -25.55
C ARG A 661 7.48 -15.67 -25.38
N GLN A 662 8.38 -15.28 -24.48
CA GLN A 662 9.61 -16.04 -24.21
C GLN A 662 9.29 -17.46 -23.73
N PHE A 663 8.23 -17.60 -22.93
CA PHE A 663 7.74 -18.90 -22.52
C PHE A 663 7.08 -19.63 -23.70
N GLU A 664 6.22 -19.00 -24.51
CA GLU A 664 5.52 -19.58 -25.67
C GLU A 664 6.43 -19.96 -26.85
N GLN A 665 7.53 -19.23 -27.08
CA GLN A 665 8.44 -19.45 -28.22
C GLN A 665 9.52 -20.51 -27.96
N ARG A 666 9.77 -20.90 -26.71
CA ARG A 666 10.68 -22.01 -26.43
C ARG A 666 10.07 -23.29 -26.99
N THR A 667 10.67 -23.87 -28.03
CA THR A 667 10.30 -25.25 -28.43
C THR A 667 10.44 -26.15 -27.21
N LEU A 668 9.53 -27.13 -27.07
CA LEU A 668 9.75 -28.15 -26.04
C LEU A 668 11.16 -28.74 -26.25
N PRO A 669 12.00 -28.82 -25.21
CA PRO A 669 13.36 -29.30 -25.36
C PRO A 669 13.36 -30.73 -25.88
N GLU A 670 14.39 -31.15 -26.63
CA GLU A 670 14.43 -32.49 -27.24
C GLU A 670 14.20 -33.62 -26.22
N ILE A 671 14.59 -33.40 -24.97
CA ILE A 671 14.38 -34.35 -23.89
C ILE A 671 12.90 -34.57 -23.55
N ALA A 672 12.04 -33.58 -23.77
CA ALA A 672 10.59 -33.74 -23.64
C ALA A 672 10.01 -34.70 -24.69
N HIS A 673 10.70 -34.96 -25.81
CA HIS A 673 10.25 -35.94 -26.79
C HIS A 673 10.11 -37.33 -26.17
N THR A 674 11.02 -37.73 -25.28
CA THR A 674 10.94 -39.03 -24.61
C THR A 674 9.65 -39.15 -23.77
N LEU A 675 9.24 -38.08 -23.09
CA LEU A 675 7.98 -38.05 -22.36
C LEU A 675 6.77 -38.06 -23.31
N LEU A 676 6.82 -37.31 -24.41
CA LEU A 676 5.74 -37.30 -25.41
C LEU A 676 5.60 -38.66 -26.11
N ASP A 677 6.70 -39.36 -26.40
CA ASP A 677 6.70 -40.72 -26.93
C ASP A 677 5.99 -41.66 -25.95
N ARG A 678 6.32 -41.58 -24.64
CA ARG A 678 5.65 -42.36 -23.59
C ARG A 678 4.16 -42.06 -23.46
N LEU A 679 3.78 -40.78 -23.49
CA LEU A 679 2.36 -40.40 -23.46
C LEU A 679 1.64 -40.87 -24.73
N THR A 680 2.32 -40.90 -25.87
CA THR A 680 1.80 -41.42 -27.15
C THR A 680 1.58 -42.93 -27.09
N GLU A 681 2.51 -43.69 -26.50
CA GLU A 681 2.32 -45.10 -26.18
C GLU A 681 1.10 -45.30 -25.25
N GLY A 682 0.96 -44.47 -24.22
CA GLY A 682 -0.20 -44.46 -23.32
C GLY A 682 -1.52 -44.19 -24.04
N ALA A 683 -1.55 -43.23 -24.97
CA ALA A 683 -2.73 -42.90 -25.77
C ALA A 683 -3.12 -44.04 -26.73
N ALA A 684 -2.14 -44.81 -27.24
CA ALA A 684 -2.41 -45.97 -28.08
C ALA A 684 -3.14 -47.11 -27.33
N LEU A 685 -3.02 -47.14 -25.99
CA LEU A 685 -3.72 -48.09 -25.13
C LEU A 685 -5.18 -47.66 -24.82
N VAL A 686 -5.61 -46.46 -25.22
CA VAL A 686 -6.98 -45.98 -25.02
C VAL A 686 -7.91 -46.62 -26.05
N THR A 687 -8.88 -47.40 -25.60
CA THR A 687 -9.73 -48.21 -26.50
C THR A 687 -10.95 -47.48 -27.03
N LYS A 688 -11.57 -46.62 -26.20
CA LYS A 688 -12.74 -45.83 -26.54
C LYS A 688 -12.38 -44.68 -27.47
N ARG A 689 -12.97 -44.65 -28.67
CA ARG A 689 -12.66 -43.66 -29.72
C ARG A 689 -12.73 -42.21 -29.22
N THR A 690 -13.74 -41.83 -28.45
CA THR A 690 -13.88 -40.46 -27.92
C THR A 690 -12.70 -40.06 -27.03
N SER A 691 -12.33 -40.97 -26.12
CA SER A 691 -11.24 -40.79 -25.16
C SER A 691 -9.90 -40.77 -25.92
N ARG A 692 -9.72 -41.65 -26.90
CA ARG A 692 -8.52 -41.70 -27.75
C ARG A 692 -8.35 -40.42 -28.57
N VAL A 693 -9.41 -39.88 -29.16
CA VAL A 693 -9.40 -38.60 -29.89
C VAL A 693 -9.00 -37.45 -28.96
N GLN A 694 -9.49 -37.41 -27.72
CA GLN A 694 -9.09 -36.40 -26.74
C GLN A 694 -7.60 -36.50 -26.37
N ALA A 695 -7.11 -37.70 -26.04
CA ALA A 695 -5.69 -37.91 -25.73
C ALA A 695 -4.79 -37.55 -26.92
N ARG A 696 -5.15 -37.97 -28.13
CA ARG A 696 -4.42 -37.62 -29.36
C ARG A 696 -4.50 -36.15 -29.69
N GLY A 697 -5.62 -35.49 -29.41
CA GLY A 697 -5.79 -34.04 -29.50
C GLY A 697 -4.76 -33.31 -28.64
N ALA A 698 -4.71 -33.64 -27.35
CA ALA A 698 -3.71 -33.08 -26.44
C ALA A 698 -2.29 -33.34 -26.96
N LEU A 699 -1.97 -34.59 -27.33
CA LEU A 699 -0.65 -34.95 -27.84
C LEU A 699 -0.28 -34.22 -29.13
N ALA A 700 -1.22 -34.04 -30.07
CA ALA A 700 -0.98 -33.28 -31.30
C ALA A 700 -0.62 -31.83 -30.98
N ALA A 701 -1.30 -31.19 -30.03
CA ALA A 701 -0.93 -29.85 -29.57
C ALA A 701 0.46 -29.79 -28.94
N ALA A 702 0.84 -30.83 -28.19
CA ALA A 702 2.17 -30.94 -27.57
C ALA A 702 3.29 -31.18 -28.59
N TRP A 703 3.08 -32.08 -29.55
CA TRP A 703 4.02 -32.37 -30.62
C TRP A 703 4.16 -31.21 -31.62
N ALA A 704 3.07 -30.51 -31.92
CA ALA A 704 3.12 -29.26 -32.69
C ALA A 704 3.98 -28.21 -31.97
N ALA A 705 3.87 -28.09 -30.63
CA ALA A 705 4.76 -27.22 -29.83
C ALA A 705 6.22 -27.71 -29.78
N ALA A 706 6.49 -28.96 -30.15
CA ALA A 706 7.81 -29.54 -30.34
C ALA A 706 8.27 -29.50 -31.82
N GLY A 707 7.46 -28.95 -32.74
CA GLY A 707 7.77 -28.86 -34.17
C GLY A 707 7.61 -30.16 -34.96
N LYS A 708 6.81 -31.14 -34.49
CA LYS A 708 6.50 -32.37 -35.22
C LYS A 708 5.01 -32.47 -35.55
N SER A 709 4.71 -32.82 -36.80
CA SER A 709 3.34 -32.82 -37.34
C SER A 709 2.68 -34.19 -37.49
N GLU A 710 3.44 -35.28 -37.35
CA GLU A 710 2.94 -36.65 -37.54
C GLU A 710 1.71 -36.99 -36.67
N PRO A 711 1.63 -36.59 -35.37
CA PRO A 711 0.46 -36.87 -34.54
C PRO A 711 -0.79 -36.06 -34.93
N LEU A 712 -0.61 -34.92 -35.59
CA LEU A 712 -1.71 -34.10 -36.10
C LEU A 712 -2.40 -34.79 -37.28
N GLU A 713 -1.65 -35.45 -38.16
CA GLU A 713 -2.19 -36.19 -39.31
C GLU A 713 -3.04 -37.38 -38.87
N LEU A 714 -2.58 -38.13 -37.86
CA LEU A 714 -3.34 -39.21 -37.23
C LEU A 714 -4.64 -38.72 -36.58
N LEU A 715 -4.62 -37.53 -35.97
CA LEU A 715 -5.82 -36.92 -35.38
C LEU A 715 -6.83 -36.49 -36.47
N VAL A 716 -6.37 -35.86 -37.55
CA VAL A 716 -7.21 -35.44 -38.68
C VAL A 716 -7.86 -36.65 -39.35
N GLU A 717 -7.11 -37.73 -39.56
CA GLU A 717 -7.64 -38.98 -40.10
C GLU A 717 -8.73 -39.57 -39.19
N GLU A 718 -8.50 -39.55 -37.88
CA GLU A 718 -9.46 -40.09 -36.90
C GLU A 718 -10.73 -39.23 -36.74
N LEU A 719 -10.61 -37.91 -36.89
CA LEU A 719 -11.74 -36.98 -36.93
C LEU A 719 -12.57 -37.11 -38.22
N SER A 720 -11.97 -37.60 -39.31
CA SER A 720 -12.64 -37.77 -40.62
C SER A 720 -13.48 -39.06 -40.72
N GLY A 721 -13.47 -39.93 -39.70
CA GLY A 721 -14.19 -41.21 -39.73
C GLY A 721 -15.72 -41.10 -39.61
N PRO A 722 -16.49 -42.08 -40.15
CA PRO A 722 -17.94 -41.98 -40.35
C PRO A 722 -18.81 -41.99 -39.09
N ASP A 723 -18.33 -42.45 -37.93
CA ASP A 723 -19.11 -42.34 -36.69
C ASP A 723 -19.00 -40.95 -36.05
N THR A 724 -20.15 -40.40 -35.68
CA THR A 724 -20.28 -39.09 -35.03
C THR A 724 -19.79 -39.13 -33.59
N LEU A 725 -18.75 -38.37 -33.27
CA LEU A 725 -18.37 -38.10 -31.88
C LEU A 725 -19.50 -37.33 -31.14
N PRO A 726 -19.59 -37.44 -29.80
CA PRO A 726 -20.40 -36.51 -29.01
C PRO A 726 -19.99 -35.07 -29.32
N LYS A 727 -20.97 -34.16 -29.45
CA LYS A 727 -20.73 -32.79 -29.91
C LYS A 727 -19.68 -32.03 -29.08
N GLY A 728 -19.68 -32.19 -27.76
CA GLY A 728 -18.66 -31.57 -26.89
C GLY A 728 -17.25 -32.10 -27.15
N THR A 729 -17.12 -33.43 -27.28
CA THR A 729 -15.85 -34.06 -27.65
C THR A 729 -15.39 -33.62 -29.04
N ALA A 730 -16.31 -33.54 -30.01
CA ALA A 730 -16.01 -33.08 -31.36
C ALA A 730 -15.54 -31.62 -31.37
N ALA A 731 -16.27 -30.71 -30.72
CA ALA A 731 -15.92 -29.30 -30.62
C ALA A 731 -14.51 -29.11 -30.04
N LEU A 732 -14.21 -29.76 -28.91
CA LEU A 732 -12.89 -29.67 -28.29
C LEU A 732 -11.78 -30.27 -29.17
N ALA A 733 -12.03 -31.42 -29.79
CA ALA A 733 -11.04 -32.07 -30.65
C ALA A 733 -10.74 -31.26 -31.91
N TYR A 734 -11.76 -30.69 -32.56
CA TYR A 734 -11.59 -29.78 -33.70
C TYR A 734 -10.87 -28.49 -33.27
N ALA A 735 -11.21 -27.88 -32.13
CA ALA A 735 -10.51 -26.68 -31.66
C ALA A 735 -9.03 -26.97 -31.34
N THR A 736 -8.74 -28.11 -30.72
CA THR A 736 -7.36 -28.51 -30.41
C THR A 736 -6.57 -28.81 -31.69
N CYS A 737 -7.19 -29.48 -32.66
CA CYS A 737 -6.61 -29.73 -33.97
C CYS A 737 -6.34 -28.42 -34.71
N ALA A 738 -7.30 -27.50 -34.72
CA ALA A 738 -7.18 -26.18 -35.32
C ALA A 738 -6.04 -25.37 -34.69
N ALA A 739 -5.91 -25.38 -33.36
CA ALA A 739 -4.81 -24.73 -32.66
C ALA A 739 -3.44 -25.33 -33.01
N ALA A 740 -3.35 -26.66 -33.12
CA ALA A 740 -2.12 -27.32 -33.57
C ALA A 740 -1.78 -26.98 -35.03
N MET A 741 -2.77 -26.99 -35.93
CA MET A 741 -2.61 -26.58 -37.33
C MET A 741 -2.15 -25.12 -37.46
N ALA A 742 -2.72 -24.23 -36.64
CA ALA A 742 -2.35 -22.82 -36.60
C ALA A 742 -0.88 -22.61 -36.24
N ARG A 743 -0.38 -23.35 -35.23
CA ARG A 743 1.02 -23.29 -34.80
C ARG A 743 2.00 -23.74 -35.87
N GLU A 744 1.59 -24.69 -36.70
CA GLU A 744 2.38 -25.14 -37.85
C GLU A 744 2.21 -24.24 -39.09
N GLY A 745 1.35 -23.21 -39.03
CA GLY A 745 1.03 -22.37 -40.18
C GLY A 745 0.29 -23.12 -41.30
N ARG A 746 -0.44 -24.20 -40.99
CA ARG A 746 -1.19 -24.97 -41.99
C ARG A 746 -2.45 -24.20 -42.43
N VAL A 747 -2.67 -24.14 -43.75
CA VAL A 747 -3.90 -23.64 -44.36
C VAL A 747 -5.07 -24.55 -43.96
N GLY A 748 -6.15 -23.99 -43.41
CA GLY A 748 -7.35 -24.73 -42.96
C GLY A 748 -7.59 -24.74 -41.44
N ALA A 749 -6.66 -24.21 -40.63
CA ALA A 749 -6.87 -24.08 -39.18
C ALA A 749 -8.14 -23.30 -38.83
N ARG A 750 -8.40 -22.19 -39.55
CA ARG A 750 -9.63 -21.39 -39.39
C ARG A 750 -10.91 -22.19 -39.64
N GLU A 751 -11.00 -22.88 -40.78
CA GLU A 751 -12.17 -23.71 -41.12
C GLU A 751 -12.41 -24.79 -40.06
N THR A 752 -11.32 -25.36 -39.53
CA THR A 752 -11.39 -26.35 -38.45
C THR A 752 -11.92 -25.73 -37.13
N PHE A 753 -11.55 -24.50 -36.79
CA PHE A 753 -12.16 -23.76 -35.68
C PHE A 753 -13.65 -23.47 -35.94
N GLU A 754 -14.04 -23.11 -37.16
CA GLU A 754 -15.43 -22.89 -37.52
C GLU A 754 -16.28 -24.17 -37.36
N TRP A 755 -15.73 -25.35 -37.66
CA TRP A 755 -16.37 -26.63 -37.34
C TRP A 755 -16.51 -26.87 -35.84
N ALA A 756 -15.47 -26.54 -35.06
CA ALA A 756 -15.55 -26.60 -33.60
C ALA A 756 -16.69 -25.73 -33.05
N LEU A 757 -16.80 -24.48 -33.55
CA LEU A 757 -17.87 -23.56 -33.19
C LEU A 757 -19.26 -24.03 -33.65
N GLY A 758 -19.34 -24.71 -34.81
CA GLY A 758 -20.56 -25.36 -35.28
C GLY A 758 -21.04 -26.43 -34.30
N HIS A 759 -20.15 -27.32 -33.87
CA HIS A 759 -20.47 -28.33 -32.86
C HIS A 759 -20.86 -27.71 -31.52
N LEU A 760 -20.15 -26.66 -31.08
CA LEU A 760 -20.43 -25.93 -29.85
C LEU A 760 -21.81 -25.26 -29.86
N ARG A 761 -22.21 -24.68 -31.00
CA ARG A 761 -23.54 -24.08 -31.21
C ARG A 761 -24.64 -25.11 -31.05
N ASP A 762 -24.39 -26.32 -31.56
CA ASP A 762 -25.35 -27.42 -31.56
C ASP A 762 -25.40 -28.19 -30.23
N MET A 763 -24.52 -27.87 -29.26
CA MET A 763 -24.57 -28.46 -27.91
C MET A 763 -25.74 -27.90 -27.09
N PRO A 764 -26.43 -28.75 -26.31
CA PRO A 764 -27.40 -28.28 -25.34
C PRO A 764 -26.72 -27.41 -24.29
N ASN A 765 -27.44 -26.43 -23.77
CA ASN A 765 -26.93 -25.58 -22.70
C ASN A 765 -26.76 -26.39 -21.41
N GLY A 766 -25.69 -26.08 -20.68
CA GLY A 766 -25.36 -26.76 -19.44
C GLY A 766 -23.85 -26.75 -19.18
N TYR A 767 -23.49 -27.29 -18.02
CA TYR A 767 -22.11 -27.28 -17.50
C TYR A 767 -21.07 -27.86 -18.48
N GLU A 768 -21.42 -28.91 -19.25
CA GLU A 768 -20.52 -29.48 -20.26
C GLU A 768 -20.20 -28.46 -21.38
N LYS A 769 -21.18 -27.68 -21.82
CA LYS A 769 -20.98 -26.64 -22.85
C LYS A 769 -20.09 -25.53 -22.32
N ASP A 770 -20.25 -25.13 -21.06
CA ASP A 770 -19.44 -24.09 -20.43
C ASP A 770 -17.95 -24.49 -20.38
N GLN A 771 -17.68 -25.73 -19.94
CA GLN A 771 -16.32 -26.28 -19.94
C GLN A 771 -15.70 -26.33 -21.35
N VAL A 772 -16.51 -26.66 -22.35
CA VAL A 772 -16.05 -26.69 -23.75
C VAL A 772 -15.85 -25.27 -24.29
N ILE A 773 -16.68 -24.28 -23.94
CA ILE A 773 -16.48 -22.87 -24.31
C ILE A 773 -15.12 -22.37 -23.80
N VAL A 774 -14.84 -22.55 -22.51
CA VAL A 774 -13.56 -22.13 -21.91
C VAL A 774 -12.40 -22.82 -22.63
N ALA A 775 -12.49 -24.14 -22.83
CA ALA A 775 -11.43 -24.89 -23.49
C ALA A 775 -11.23 -24.48 -24.97
N VAL A 776 -12.30 -24.12 -25.69
CA VAL A 776 -12.22 -23.61 -27.06
C VAL A 776 -11.60 -22.22 -27.10
N LEU A 777 -11.95 -21.32 -26.16
CA LEU A 777 -11.32 -20.01 -26.03
C LEU A 777 -9.83 -20.13 -25.71
N ASP A 778 -9.46 -21.03 -24.80
CA ASP A 778 -8.06 -21.38 -24.53
C ASP A 778 -7.36 -21.80 -25.84
N GLN A 779 -7.98 -22.67 -26.64
CA GLN A 779 -7.38 -23.11 -27.92
C GLN A 779 -7.26 -21.96 -28.93
N ILE A 780 -8.25 -21.08 -29.05
CA ILE A 780 -8.19 -19.89 -29.93
C ILE A 780 -7.04 -18.98 -29.48
N HIS A 781 -6.94 -18.75 -28.18
CA HIS A 781 -5.88 -17.94 -27.58
C HIS A 781 -4.49 -18.52 -27.81
N PHE A 782 -4.34 -19.83 -27.60
CA PHE A 782 -3.11 -20.56 -27.87
C PHE A 782 -2.72 -20.62 -29.35
N ALA A 783 -3.63 -20.24 -30.25
CA ALA A 783 -3.49 -20.27 -31.70
C ALA A 783 -3.25 -18.89 -32.32
N SER A 784 -2.80 -17.89 -31.52
CA SER A 784 -2.57 -16.45 -31.80
C SER A 784 -1.73 -16.06 -33.06
N LEU A 785 -1.51 -16.98 -34.00
CA LEU A 785 -0.75 -16.83 -35.23
C LEU A 785 -1.62 -16.72 -36.49
N LEU A 786 -2.96 -16.73 -36.37
CA LEU A 786 -3.87 -16.78 -37.52
C LEU A 786 -4.37 -15.41 -37.99
N GLY A 787 -4.32 -14.37 -37.14
CA GLY A 787 -4.93 -13.08 -37.45
C GLY A 787 -6.47 -13.14 -37.53
N ALA A 788 -7.06 -14.20 -37.00
CA ALA A 788 -8.51 -14.46 -36.98
C ALA A 788 -9.06 -14.57 -35.54
N GLU A 789 -8.24 -14.29 -34.54
CA GLU A 789 -8.53 -14.43 -33.11
C GLU A 789 -9.72 -13.54 -32.71
N LEU A 790 -9.76 -12.31 -33.24
CA LEU A 790 -10.84 -11.36 -33.04
C LEU A 790 -12.18 -11.89 -33.58
N GLU A 791 -12.19 -12.42 -34.80
CA GLU A 791 -13.42 -12.95 -35.42
C GLU A 791 -13.93 -14.21 -34.70
N LEU A 792 -13.02 -15.13 -34.36
CA LEU A 792 -13.37 -16.37 -33.66
C LEU A 792 -13.80 -16.10 -32.22
N GLY A 793 -13.09 -15.22 -31.51
CA GLY A 793 -13.45 -14.76 -30.17
C GLY A 793 -14.83 -14.09 -30.18
N GLN A 794 -15.11 -13.24 -31.18
CA GLN A 794 -16.41 -12.58 -31.31
C GLN A 794 -17.53 -13.59 -31.57
N ALA A 795 -17.27 -14.62 -32.38
CA ALA A 795 -18.23 -15.69 -32.60
C ALA A 795 -18.55 -16.50 -31.32
N VAL A 796 -17.57 -16.69 -30.43
CA VAL A 796 -17.80 -17.28 -29.11
C VAL A 796 -18.58 -16.34 -28.20
N LEU A 797 -18.22 -15.05 -28.16
CA LEU A 797 -18.96 -14.05 -27.39
C LEU A 797 -20.42 -13.97 -27.84
N ASP A 798 -20.69 -13.94 -29.15
CA ASP A 798 -22.04 -13.96 -29.70
C ASP A 798 -22.82 -15.22 -29.29
N LEU A 799 -22.15 -16.36 -29.19
CA LEU A 799 -22.73 -17.62 -28.73
C LEU A 799 -23.09 -17.58 -27.24
N ILE A 800 -22.26 -16.92 -26.42
CA ILE A 800 -22.52 -16.67 -24.98
C ILE A 800 -23.68 -15.67 -24.83
N VAL A 801 -23.68 -14.57 -25.59
CA VAL A 801 -24.72 -13.53 -25.55
C VAL A 801 -26.10 -14.06 -25.97
N ARG A 802 -26.18 -15.11 -26.78
CA ARG A 802 -27.46 -15.75 -27.14
C ARG A 802 -28.03 -16.69 -26.08
N GLN A 803 -27.26 -17.00 -25.02
CA GLN A 803 -27.74 -17.86 -23.94
C GLN A 803 -28.69 -17.12 -22.99
N GLU A 804 -29.45 -17.90 -22.21
CA GLU A 804 -30.21 -17.40 -21.06
C GLU A 804 -29.29 -16.65 -20.09
N ALA A 805 -29.81 -15.61 -19.44
CA ALA A 805 -29.02 -14.67 -18.65
C ALA A 805 -28.14 -15.35 -17.58
N LYS A 806 -28.68 -16.36 -16.89
CA LYS A 806 -27.96 -17.10 -15.84
C LYS A 806 -26.74 -17.86 -16.38
N TRP A 807 -26.90 -18.56 -17.51
CA TRP A 807 -25.78 -19.25 -18.17
C TRP A 807 -24.78 -18.26 -18.75
N ARG A 808 -25.25 -17.13 -19.30
CA ARG A 808 -24.40 -16.05 -19.78
C ARG A 808 -23.51 -15.49 -18.66
N CYS A 809 -24.03 -15.30 -17.45
CA CYS A 809 -23.26 -14.84 -16.29
C CYS A 809 -22.12 -15.81 -15.95
N TRP A 810 -22.41 -17.11 -15.85
CA TRP A 810 -21.39 -18.14 -15.59
C TRP A 810 -20.30 -18.17 -16.66
N GLN A 811 -20.72 -18.20 -17.92
CA GLN A 811 -19.80 -18.26 -19.05
C GLN A 811 -18.93 -17.00 -19.15
N LEU A 812 -19.50 -15.81 -18.96
CA LEU A 812 -18.71 -14.58 -18.95
C LEU A 812 -17.75 -14.54 -17.76
N LYS A 813 -18.16 -15.02 -16.58
CA LYS A 813 -17.28 -15.05 -15.42
C LYS A 813 -16.10 -16.00 -15.57
N ASP A 814 -16.24 -17.10 -16.28
CA ASP A 814 -15.12 -18.02 -16.53
C ASP A 814 -14.29 -17.62 -17.77
N CYS A 815 -14.78 -16.72 -18.63
CA CYS A 815 -14.15 -16.38 -19.92
C CYS A 815 -13.79 -14.90 -20.11
N ALA A 816 -14.16 -13.99 -19.21
CA ALA A 816 -14.06 -12.54 -19.42
C ALA A 816 -12.64 -12.08 -19.77
N GLU A 817 -11.63 -12.53 -19.01
CA GLU A 817 -10.22 -12.21 -19.26
C GLU A 817 -9.77 -12.64 -20.67
N LEU A 818 -10.02 -13.90 -21.04
CA LEU A 818 -9.69 -14.43 -22.36
C LEU A 818 -10.43 -13.69 -23.47
N LEU A 819 -11.70 -13.36 -23.26
CA LEU A 819 -12.49 -12.60 -24.23
C LEU A 819 -11.97 -11.16 -24.36
N VAL A 820 -11.58 -10.50 -23.28
CA VAL A 820 -10.97 -9.16 -23.35
C VAL A 820 -9.66 -9.21 -24.15
N GLU A 821 -8.83 -10.24 -23.96
CA GLU A 821 -7.60 -10.42 -24.72
C GLU A 821 -7.87 -10.70 -26.22
N LEU A 822 -8.91 -11.47 -26.54
CA LEU A 822 -9.24 -11.89 -27.90
C LEU A 822 -10.05 -10.85 -28.70
N VAL A 823 -11.08 -10.26 -28.09
CA VAL A 823 -12.05 -9.37 -28.76
C VAL A 823 -11.97 -7.90 -28.34
N GLY A 824 -11.17 -7.59 -27.32
CA GLY A 824 -11.12 -6.28 -26.69
C GLY A 824 -12.14 -6.11 -25.57
N ALA A 825 -11.92 -5.10 -24.71
CA ALA A 825 -12.73 -4.91 -23.50
C ALA A 825 -14.18 -4.46 -23.78
N GLN A 826 -14.40 -3.63 -24.81
CA GLN A 826 -15.70 -2.98 -25.01
C GLN A 826 -16.84 -3.96 -25.32
N PRO A 827 -16.70 -4.94 -26.25
CA PRO A 827 -17.79 -5.89 -26.53
C PRO A 827 -18.17 -6.74 -25.31
N VAL A 828 -17.18 -7.13 -24.50
CA VAL A 828 -17.40 -7.90 -23.26
C VAL A 828 -18.09 -7.02 -22.22
N LEU A 829 -17.65 -5.77 -22.09
CA LEU A 829 -18.25 -4.77 -21.21
C LEU A 829 -19.72 -4.53 -21.56
N ASP A 830 -20.04 -4.36 -22.84
CA ASP A 830 -21.42 -4.16 -23.30
C ASP A 830 -22.30 -5.37 -22.96
N ALA A 831 -21.78 -6.59 -23.12
CA ALA A 831 -22.49 -7.82 -22.76
C ALA A 831 -22.74 -7.94 -21.24
N LEU A 832 -21.78 -7.53 -20.41
CA LEU A 832 -21.91 -7.52 -18.96
C LEU A 832 -22.86 -6.41 -18.47
N LEU A 833 -22.80 -5.22 -19.07
CA LEU A 833 -23.72 -4.13 -18.75
C LEU A 833 -25.18 -4.48 -19.10
N GLN A 834 -25.41 -5.20 -20.21
CA GLN A 834 -26.74 -5.73 -20.53
C GLN A 834 -27.26 -6.71 -19.47
N LEU A 835 -26.39 -7.48 -18.80
CA LEU A 835 -26.79 -8.37 -17.70
C LEU A 835 -27.15 -7.60 -16.43
N LEU A 836 -26.56 -6.42 -16.19
CA LEU A 836 -26.94 -5.56 -15.07
C LEU A 836 -28.32 -4.88 -15.27
N ASP A 837 -28.83 -4.86 -16.50
CA ASP A 837 -30.20 -4.41 -16.79
C ASP A 837 -31.23 -5.54 -16.71
N ASP A 838 -30.79 -6.80 -16.60
CA ASP A 838 -31.67 -7.96 -16.48
C ASP A 838 -32.19 -8.10 -15.03
N PRO A 839 -33.53 -8.02 -14.80
CA PRO A 839 -34.10 -8.05 -13.46
C PRO A 839 -33.88 -9.39 -12.75
N GLU A 840 -33.75 -10.51 -13.48
CA GLU A 840 -33.50 -11.82 -12.86
C GLU A 840 -32.09 -11.91 -12.29
N ILE A 841 -31.13 -11.26 -12.95
CA ILE A 841 -29.73 -11.22 -12.50
C ILE A 841 -29.57 -10.26 -11.32
N VAL A 842 -30.17 -9.07 -11.41
CA VAL A 842 -30.10 -8.07 -10.33
C VAL A 842 -30.79 -8.55 -9.05
N ALA A 843 -31.85 -9.37 -9.17
CA ALA A 843 -32.55 -9.94 -8.01
C ALA A 843 -31.78 -11.09 -7.33
N ASP A 844 -30.79 -11.69 -7.98
CA ASP A 844 -30.02 -12.82 -7.46
C ASP A 844 -28.57 -12.41 -7.20
N ALA A 845 -28.25 -12.19 -5.92
CA ALA A 845 -26.95 -11.70 -5.47
C ALA A 845 -25.77 -12.56 -5.95
N TYR A 846 -25.99 -13.86 -6.17
CA TYR A 846 -24.97 -14.76 -6.67
C TYR A 846 -24.58 -14.42 -8.11
N PHE A 847 -25.54 -14.30 -9.02
CA PHE A 847 -25.25 -13.97 -10.42
C PHE A 847 -24.76 -12.53 -10.57
N LEU A 848 -25.31 -11.62 -9.76
CA LEU A 848 -24.84 -10.24 -9.72
C LEU A 848 -23.37 -10.14 -9.28
N GLU A 849 -22.95 -10.92 -8.28
CA GLU A 849 -21.53 -11.03 -7.88
C GLU A 849 -20.67 -11.44 -9.08
N LEU A 850 -21.08 -12.48 -9.82
CA LEU A 850 -20.32 -12.96 -10.99
C LEU A 850 -20.16 -11.87 -12.06
N VAL A 851 -21.23 -11.14 -12.38
CA VAL A 851 -21.20 -10.05 -13.38
C VAL A 851 -20.30 -8.90 -12.93
N LEU A 852 -20.39 -8.49 -11.66
CA LEU A 852 -19.58 -7.40 -11.12
C LEU A 852 -18.08 -7.77 -11.05
N MET A 853 -17.76 -9.01 -10.70
CA MET A 853 -16.39 -9.51 -10.74
C MET A 853 -15.82 -9.43 -12.17
N SER A 854 -16.56 -9.93 -13.17
CA SER A 854 -16.15 -9.86 -14.57
C SER A 854 -16.00 -8.42 -15.09
N LEU A 855 -16.89 -7.52 -14.68
CA LEU A 855 -16.79 -6.10 -15.05
C LEU A 855 -15.49 -5.48 -14.53
N THR A 856 -15.11 -5.81 -13.30
CA THR A 856 -13.88 -5.32 -12.67
C THR A 856 -12.65 -5.82 -13.40
N GLU A 857 -12.65 -7.10 -13.81
CA GLU A 857 -11.60 -7.70 -14.63
C GLU A 857 -11.51 -7.04 -16.01
N CYS A 858 -12.63 -6.74 -16.67
CA CYS A 858 -12.65 -6.09 -17.99
C CYS A 858 -12.22 -4.61 -17.96
N GLN A 859 -12.52 -3.88 -16.89
CA GLN A 859 -12.30 -2.42 -16.80
C GLN A 859 -10.96 -2.03 -16.14
N ALA A 860 -10.00 -2.97 -16.05
CA ALA A 860 -8.72 -2.76 -15.35
C ALA A 860 -8.93 -2.19 -13.92
N GLY A 861 -9.96 -2.67 -13.23
CA GLY A 861 -10.27 -2.29 -11.85
C GLY A 861 -11.07 -1.00 -11.67
N ARG A 862 -11.50 -0.29 -12.74
CA ARG A 862 -12.47 0.80 -12.60
C ARG A 862 -13.87 0.22 -12.55
N PRO A 863 -14.69 0.48 -11.52
CA PRO A 863 -16.08 0.03 -11.54
C PRO A 863 -16.89 0.83 -12.55
N PRO A 864 -18.10 0.36 -12.91
CA PRO A 864 -19.04 1.20 -13.62
C PRO A 864 -19.30 2.51 -12.85
N SER A 865 -19.92 3.50 -13.49
CA SER A 865 -20.40 4.71 -12.79
C SER A 865 -21.82 5.03 -13.24
N GLY A 866 -22.60 5.68 -12.37
CA GLY A 866 -23.91 6.22 -12.73
C GLY A 866 -25.14 5.41 -12.27
N PRO A 867 -26.30 5.60 -12.90
CA PRO A 867 -27.61 5.21 -12.35
C PRO A 867 -27.81 3.71 -12.19
N THR A 868 -27.16 2.89 -13.01
CA THR A 868 -27.22 1.42 -12.91
C THR A 868 -26.62 0.93 -11.60
N ILE A 869 -25.51 1.53 -11.14
CA ILE A 869 -24.91 1.17 -9.85
C ILE A 869 -25.83 1.50 -8.70
N ASN A 870 -26.43 2.68 -8.71
CA ASN A 870 -27.37 3.05 -7.67
C ASN A 870 -28.50 2.01 -7.57
N ARG A 871 -29.10 1.59 -8.70
CA ARG A 871 -30.11 0.53 -8.69
C ARG A 871 -29.61 -0.80 -8.12
N VAL A 872 -28.39 -1.21 -8.48
CA VAL A 872 -27.77 -2.44 -7.98
C VAL A 872 -27.51 -2.36 -6.47
N VAL A 873 -26.96 -1.23 -6.00
CA VAL A 873 -26.75 -0.93 -4.58
C VAL A 873 -28.07 -0.95 -3.83
N ASP A 874 -29.14 -0.33 -4.35
CA ASP A 874 -30.49 -0.33 -3.76
C ASP A 874 -31.00 -1.75 -3.57
N THR A 875 -30.81 -2.59 -4.58
CA THR A 875 -31.27 -3.98 -4.58
C THR A 875 -30.50 -4.80 -3.55
N LEU A 876 -29.17 -4.70 -3.53
CA LEU A 876 -28.32 -5.39 -2.56
C LEU A 876 -28.62 -4.94 -1.13
N ILE A 877 -28.77 -3.63 -0.92
CA ILE A 877 -29.06 -3.05 0.39
C ILE A 877 -30.48 -3.38 0.86
N GLY A 878 -31.44 -3.53 -0.05
CA GLY A 878 -32.84 -3.88 0.22
C GLY A 878 -33.11 -5.37 0.36
N ALA A 879 -32.17 -6.25 0.01
CA ALA A 879 -32.36 -7.70 0.07
C ALA A 879 -32.68 -8.19 1.50
N SER A 880 -33.75 -8.96 1.67
CA SER A 880 -34.18 -9.43 2.99
C SER A 880 -33.11 -10.30 3.68
N GLU A 881 -32.38 -11.09 2.89
CA GLU A 881 -31.21 -11.84 3.33
C GLU A 881 -29.97 -11.21 2.68
N PHE A 882 -29.01 -10.80 3.51
CA PHE A 882 -27.72 -10.30 3.03
C PHE A 882 -26.66 -11.36 3.36
N ASP A 883 -26.30 -12.14 2.35
CA ASP A 883 -25.38 -13.27 2.43
C ASP A 883 -23.96 -12.90 1.94
N GLU A 884 -23.09 -13.91 1.82
CA GLU A 884 -21.71 -13.73 1.39
C GLU A 884 -21.60 -13.27 -0.08
N SER A 885 -22.55 -13.62 -0.94
CA SER A 885 -22.54 -13.19 -2.34
C SER A 885 -22.99 -11.74 -2.48
N ALA A 886 -24.02 -11.33 -1.75
CA ALA A 886 -24.41 -9.92 -1.67
C ALA A 886 -23.28 -9.05 -1.10
N ALA A 887 -22.57 -9.53 -0.08
CA ALA A 887 -21.43 -8.84 0.49
C ALA A 887 -20.27 -8.69 -0.52
N ARG A 888 -19.97 -9.73 -1.30
CA ARG A 888 -18.91 -9.69 -2.33
C ARG A 888 -19.28 -8.78 -3.50
N ALA A 889 -20.53 -8.81 -3.95
CA ALA A 889 -21.05 -7.86 -4.93
C ALA A 889 -20.89 -6.41 -4.46
N LEU A 890 -21.23 -6.13 -3.19
CA LEU A 890 -21.11 -4.80 -2.61
C LEU A 890 -19.66 -4.34 -2.46
N ASP A 891 -18.74 -5.23 -2.11
CA ASP A 891 -17.29 -4.92 -2.04
C ASP A 891 -16.74 -4.44 -3.38
N VAL A 892 -17.17 -5.05 -4.48
CA VAL A 892 -16.77 -4.64 -5.83
C VAL A 892 -17.26 -3.21 -6.11
N LEU A 893 -18.50 -2.90 -5.75
CA LEU A 893 -19.08 -1.57 -5.93
C LEU A 893 -18.41 -0.52 -5.04
N LEU A 894 -17.97 -0.87 -3.85
CA LEU A 894 -17.28 0.06 -2.94
C LEU A 894 -15.91 0.52 -3.44
N ALA A 895 -15.27 -0.26 -4.31
CA ALA A 895 -14.07 0.16 -5.00
C ALA A 895 -14.30 1.36 -5.94
N SER A 896 -15.56 1.76 -6.22
CA SER A 896 -15.90 2.82 -7.18
C SER A 896 -15.69 4.23 -6.65
N GLY A 897 -15.67 4.42 -5.33
CA GLY A 897 -15.39 5.71 -4.71
C GLY A 897 -16.60 6.59 -4.39
N GLU A 898 -17.85 6.14 -4.57
CA GLU A 898 -19.02 7.00 -4.36
C GLU A 898 -19.41 7.14 -2.88
N VAL A 899 -19.14 8.31 -2.26
CA VAL A 899 -19.37 8.59 -0.82
C VAL A 899 -20.77 8.24 -0.31
N GLU A 900 -21.76 8.49 -1.15
CA GLU A 900 -23.17 8.24 -0.88
C GLU A 900 -23.47 6.75 -0.62
N VAL A 901 -22.78 5.84 -1.32
CA VAL A 901 -22.97 4.39 -1.16
C VAL A 901 -22.63 3.94 0.26
N LEU A 902 -21.53 4.43 0.87
CA LEU A 902 -21.20 4.07 2.25
C LEU A 902 -22.24 4.57 3.25
N ASN A 903 -22.75 5.79 3.06
CA ASN A 903 -23.77 6.34 3.97
C ASN A 903 -25.05 5.49 3.93
N ARG A 904 -25.41 4.98 2.76
CA ARG A 904 -26.57 4.11 2.58
C ARG A 904 -26.36 2.72 3.16
N ILE A 905 -25.16 2.16 3.02
CA ILE A 905 -24.78 0.90 3.67
C ILE A 905 -24.82 1.06 5.19
N ALA A 906 -24.27 2.15 5.74
CA ALA A 906 -24.30 2.43 7.17
C ALA A 906 -25.73 2.58 7.71
N ALA A 907 -26.61 3.25 6.97
CA ALA A 907 -28.02 3.37 7.33
C ALA A 907 -28.70 1.98 7.36
N SER A 908 -28.50 1.16 6.34
CA SER A 908 -29.12 -0.18 6.27
C SER A 908 -28.52 -1.17 7.27
N SER A 909 -27.21 -1.10 7.54
CA SER A 909 -26.57 -2.00 8.50
C SER A 909 -27.11 -1.80 9.90
N SER A 910 -27.43 -0.55 10.28
CA SER A 910 -28.04 -0.22 11.57
C SER A 910 -29.45 -0.79 11.77
N ALA A 911 -30.17 -1.05 10.66
CA ALA A 911 -31.51 -1.64 10.69
C ALA A 911 -31.52 -3.17 10.72
N ARG A 912 -30.35 -3.81 10.52
CA ARG A 912 -30.20 -5.27 10.49
C ARG A 912 -29.68 -5.81 11.82
N SER A 913 -29.86 -7.11 12.04
CA SER A 913 -29.30 -7.83 13.19
C SER A 913 -28.66 -9.16 12.78
N GLY A 914 -27.89 -9.76 13.68
CA GLY A 914 -27.27 -11.07 13.46
C GLY A 914 -26.18 -11.05 12.37
N LEU A 915 -26.08 -12.15 11.62
CA LEU A 915 -25.03 -12.34 10.61
C LEU A 915 -25.12 -11.34 9.45
N SER A 916 -26.32 -11.01 8.97
CA SER A 916 -26.50 -10.04 7.88
C SER A 916 -26.03 -8.64 8.27
N ALA A 917 -26.18 -8.23 9.53
CA ALA A 917 -25.61 -6.97 10.01
C ALA A 917 -24.07 -7.01 9.95
N VAL A 918 -23.45 -8.09 10.42
CA VAL A 918 -21.99 -8.28 10.38
C VAL A 918 -21.47 -8.27 8.95
N MET A 919 -22.15 -8.96 8.02
CA MET A 919 -21.74 -8.98 6.61
C MET A 919 -21.82 -7.59 5.98
N MET A 920 -22.89 -6.83 6.23
CA MET A 920 -23.03 -5.47 5.70
C MET A 920 -22.02 -4.50 6.33
N GLU A 921 -21.78 -4.61 7.64
CA GLU A 921 -20.77 -3.82 8.33
C GLU A 921 -19.36 -4.16 7.90
N SER A 922 -19.08 -5.42 7.50
CA SER A 922 -17.79 -5.77 6.93
C SER A 922 -17.51 -5.02 5.62
N CYS A 923 -18.55 -4.79 4.79
CA CYS A 923 -18.47 -3.98 3.59
C CYS A 923 -18.24 -2.50 3.95
N LEU A 924 -18.96 -1.97 4.93
CA LEU A 924 -18.75 -0.62 5.46
C LEU A 924 -17.32 -0.41 5.98
N ILE A 925 -16.79 -1.35 6.77
CA ILE A 925 -15.40 -1.34 7.26
C ILE A 925 -14.43 -1.28 6.08
N ARG A 926 -14.63 -2.12 5.06
CA ARG A 926 -13.79 -2.14 3.86
C ARG A 926 -13.84 -0.82 3.10
N GLY A 927 -15.04 -0.28 2.85
CA GLY A 927 -15.18 1.00 2.15
C GLY A 927 -14.59 2.18 2.94
N ARG A 928 -14.70 2.17 4.27
CA ARG A 928 -14.00 3.15 5.13
C ARG A 928 -12.48 3.06 4.99
N ALA A 929 -11.94 1.85 4.90
CA ALA A 929 -10.51 1.66 4.64
C ALA A 929 -10.10 2.25 3.28
N LEU A 930 -10.87 1.94 2.23
CA LEU A 930 -10.61 2.41 0.86
C LEU A 930 -10.68 3.94 0.75
N TRP A 931 -11.48 4.62 1.56
CA TRP A 931 -11.61 6.09 1.54
C TRP A 931 -10.82 6.80 2.65
N GLY A 932 -9.85 6.12 3.26
CA GLY A 932 -8.96 6.75 4.24
C GLY A 932 -9.62 7.11 5.57
N GLN A 933 -10.84 6.64 5.86
CA GLN A 933 -11.50 6.78 7.17
C GLN A 933 -10.96 5.73 8.16
N VAL A 934 -9.64 5.79 8.38
CA VAL A 934 -8.88 4.72 9.03
C VAL A 934 -9.29 4.48 10.47
N ASP A 935 -9.39 5.55 11.29
CA ASP A 935 -9.64 5.41 12.72
C ASP A 935 -11.07 4.94 13.00
N GLU A 936 -12.06 5.49 12.28
CA GLU A 936 -13.45 5.06 12.37
C GLU A 936 -13.66 3.62 11.90
N GLY A 937 -12.97 3.22 10.82
CA GLY A 937 -13.04 1.86 10.30
C GLY A 937 -12.38 0.84 11.23
N LEU A 938 -11.22 1.17 11.83
CA LEU A 938 -10.56 0.31 12.81
C LEU A 938 -11.36 0.19 14.12
N ALA A 939 -11.94 1.28 14.62
CA ALA A 939 -12.81 1.24 15.79
C ALA A 939 -14.04 0.36 15.56
N LEU A 940 -14.68 0.49 14.39
CA LEU A 940 -15.79 -0.35 13.98
C LEU A 940 -15.36 -1.82 13.84
N LEU A 941 -14.23 -2.09 13.19
CA LEU A 941 -13.70 -3.45 13.04
C LEU A 941 -13.43 -4.12 14.39
N GLY A 942 -12.77 -3.42 15.33
CA GLY A 942 -12.52 -3.95 16.67
C GLY A 942 -13.81 -4.31 17.40
N SER A 943 -14.77 -3.37 17.43
CA SER A 943 -16.09 -3.60 18.04
C SER A 943 -16.84 -4.78 17.39
N ARG A 944 -16.72 -4.96 16.07
CA ARG A 944 -17.41 -6.05 15.37
C ARG A 944 -16.75 -7.39 15.53
N LEU A 945 -15.42 -7.46 15.53
CA LEU A 945 -14.68 -8.66 15.91
C LEU A 945 -15.08 -9.12 17.32
N ASP A 946 -15.33 -8.21 18.26
CA ASP A 946 -15.86 -8.54 19.58
C ASP A 946 -17.32 -9.04 19.53
N SER A 947 -18.19 -8.34 18.81
CA SER A 947 -19.61 -8.68 18.74
C SER A 947 -19.88 -10.03 18.05
N VAL A 948 -19.05 -10.43 17.08
CA VAL A 948 -19.27 -11.67 16.32
C VAL A 948 -19.24 -12.91 17.22
N TRP A 949 -18.42 -12.91 18.28
CA TRP A 949 -18.38 -13.99 19.26
C TRP A 949 -19.71 -14.17 20.03
N SER A 950 -20.52 -13.11 20.13
CA SER A 950 -21.81 -13.13 20.81
C SER A 950 -22.95 -13.74 19.97
N LEU A 951 -22.71 -14.06 18.69
CA LEU A 951 -23.73 -14.65 17.81
C LEU A 951 -24.17 -16.06 18.24
N GLY A 952 -23.45 -16.71 19.15
CA GLY A 952 -23.83 -17.95 19.82
C GLY A 952 -23.77 -19.23 18.97
N LYS A 953 -23.90 -19.11 17.64
CA LYS A 953 -23.77 -20.23 16.70
C LYS A 953 -22.36 -20.24 16.09
N GLY A 954 -21.65 -21.36 16.26
CA GLY A 954 -20.29 -21.52 15.72
C GLY A 954 -20.18 -21.20 14.23
N GLU A 955 -21.15 -21.63 13.41
CA GLU A 955 -21.19 -21.33 11.98
C GLU A 955 -21.27 -19.82 11.67
N TRP A 956 -22.07 -19.07 12.45
CA TRP A 956 -22.21 -17.62 12.28
C TRP A 956 -20.98 -16.87 12.75
N VAL A 957 -20.35 -17.35 13.84
CA VAL A 957 -19.06 -16.84 14.32
C VAL A 957 -18.01 -17.02 13.22
N THR A 958 -17.92 -18.22 12.63
CA THR A 958 -16.97 -18.53 11.56
C THR A 958 -17.22 -17.67 10.32
N ALA A 959 -18.46 -17.57 9.85
CA ALA A 959 -18.80 -16.75 8.69
C ALA A 959 -18.48 -15.26 8.92
N GLY A 960 -18.86 -14.71 10.08
CA GLY A 960 -18.58 -13.32 10.44
C GLY A 960 -17.08 -13.02 10.56
N LEU A 961 -16.31 -13.88 11.24
CA LEU A 961 -14.87 -13.70 11.40
C LEU A 961 -14.12 -13.88 10.07
N ARG A 962 -14.50 -14.86 9.26
CA ARG A 962 -13.95 -15.07 7.91
C ARG A 962 -14.01 -13.80 7.07
N ARG A 963 -15.07 -13.01 7.24
CA ARG A 963 -15.27 -11.75 6.52
C ARG A 963 -14.55 -10.56 7.14
N LEU A 964 -14.53 -10.47 8.47
CA LEU A 964 -13.93 -9.35 9.18
C LEU A 964 -12.40 -9.40 9.22
N ILE A 965 -11.79 -10.58 9.39
CA ILE A 965 -10.33 -10.72 9.56
C ILE A 965 -9.55 -10.12 8.38
N PRO A 966 -9.88 -10.38 7.10
CA PRO A 966 -9.17 -9.77 5.96
C PRO A 966 -9.15 -8.22 6.00
N ASN A 967 -10.14 -7.58 6.62
CA ASN A 967 -10.22 -6.13 6.69
C ASN A 967 -9.15 -5.50 7.58
N THR A 968 -8.48 -6.26 8.45
CA THR A 968 -7.37 -5.71 9.27
C THR A 968 -6.22 -5.20 8.40
N ALA A 969 -6.03 -5.77 7.20
CA ALA A 969 -4.95 -5.39 6.30
C ALA A 969 -5.24 -4.11 5.49
N HIS A 970 -6.51 -3.75 5.29
CA HIS A 970 -6.89 -2.67 4.38
C HIS A 970 -6.64 -1.26 4.94
N PHE A 971 -6.44 -1.11 6.25
CA PHE A 971 -6.29 0.20 6.88
C PHE A 971 -4.88 0.81 6.81
N GLY A 972 -3.90 0.05 6.32
CA GLY A 972 -2.50 0.47 6.27
C GLY A 972 -1.92 0.85 7.64
N ARG A 973 -2.45 0.25 8.71
CA ARG A 973 -1.97 0.37 10.11
C ARG A 973 -1.57 -1.03 10.59
N PRO A 974 -0.42 -1.56 10.12
CA PRO A 974 -0.06 -2.97 10.30
C PRO A 974 -0.06 -3.38 11.77
N GLU A 975 0.37 -2.50 12.68
CA GLU A 975 0.43 -2.80 14.10
C GLU A 975 -0.94 -2.98 14.76
N THR A 976 -1.88 -2.08 14.48
CA THR A 976 -3.24 -2.21 15.01
C THR A 976 -3.95 -3.41 14.40
N GLY A 977 -3.76 -3.63 13.09
CA GLY A 977 -4.27 -4.84 12.43
C GLY A 977 -3.70 -6.12 13.04
N LEU A 978 -2.39 -6.19 13.30
CA LEU A 978 -1.75 -7.34 13.96
C LEU A 978 -2.24 -7.54 15.39
N ARG A 979 -2.42 -6.46 16.17
CA ARG A 979 -3.00 -6.57 17.51
C ARG A 979 -4.40 -7.19 17.47
N LEU A 980 -5.24 -6.77 16.52
CA LEU A 980 -6.57 -7.36 16.32
C LEU A 980 -6.46 -8.84 15.91
N ILE A 981 -5.55 -9.19 14.99
CA ILE A 981 -5.30 -10.58 14.60
C ILE A 981 -4.85 -11.41 15.80
N HIS A 982 -3.91 -10.93 16.61
CA HIS A 982 -3.45 -11.64 17.80
C HIS A 982 -4.58 -11.88 18.80
N ALA A 983 -5.42 -10.86 19.04
CA ALA A 983 -6.60 -11.01 19.91
C ALA A 983 -7.58 -12.06 19.36
N VAL A 984 -7.79 -12.10 18.04
CA VAL A 984 -8.62 -13.14 17.39
C VAL A 984 -7.98 -14.52 17.57
N VAL A 985 -6.67 -14.66 17.35
CA VAL A 985 -5.93 -15.92 17.49
C VAL A 985 -5.96 -16.45 18.92
N GLU A 986 -5.77 -15.59 19.93
CA GLU A 986 -5.88 -15.95 21.34
C GLU A 986 -7.29 -16.45 21.69
N ARG A 987 -8.33 -15.76 21.22
CA ARG A 987 -9.72 -16.20 21.41
C ARG A 987 -10.04 -17.50 20.69
N LEU A 988 -9.52 -17.71 19.47
CA LEU A 988 -9.65 -18.97 18.75
C LEU A 988 -9.02 -20.13 19.52
N GLY A 989 -7.89 -19.90 20.20
CA GLY A 989 -7.25 -20.88 21.08
C GLY A 989 -8.12 -21.24 22.30
N ALA A 990 -8.80 -20.26 22.88
CA ALA A 990 -9.66 -20.44 24.06
C ALA A 990 -11.09 -20.91 23.76
N SER A 991 -11.55 -20.81 22.51
CA SER A 991 -12.94 -21.11 22.14
C SER A 991 -13.22 -22.62 22.09
N GLU A 992 -14.06 -23.10 23.00
CA GLU A 992 -14.56 -24.49 23.03
C GLU A 992 -15.68 -24.76 22.01
N GLY A 993 -16.38 -23.71 21.55
CA GLY A 993 -17.56 -23.83 20.68
C GLY A 993 -17.27 -23.95 19.17
N LEU A 994 -16.01 -23.85 18.76
CA LEU A 994 -15.61 -23.94 17.34
C LEU A 994 -14.96 -25.28 17.05
N SER A 995 -15.33 -25.88 15.92
CA SER A 995 -14.69 -27.10 15.46
C SER A 995 -13.19 -26.85 15.19
N ALA A 996 -12.35 -27.90 15.26
CA ALA A 996 -10.94 -27.78 14.90
C ALA A 996 -10.76 -27.31 13.44
N ARG A 997 -11.69 -27.68 12.56
CA ARG A 997 -11.77 -27.20 11.18
C ARG A 997 -11.94 -25.69 11.11
N ASP A 998 -13.00 -25.18 11.76
CA ASP A 998 -13.33 -23.75 11.70
C ASP A 998 -12.20 -22.90 12.28
N ARG A 999 -11.60 -23.36 13.38
CA ARG A 999 -10.41 -22.72 13.95
C ARG A 999 -9.25 -22.68 12.96
N GLY A 1000 -8.97 -23.78 12.27
CA GLY A 1000 -7.96 -23.83 11.21
C GLY A 1000 -8.18 -22.84 10.09
N HIS A 1001 -9.42 -22.77 9.59
CA HIS A 1001 -9.80 -21.83 8.53
C HIS A 1001 -9.65 -20.39 8.99
N LEU A 1002 -10.13 -20.04 10.18
CA LEU A 1002 -10.00 -18.67 10.70
C LEU A 1002 -8.54 -18.28 10.96
N LEU A 1003 -7.75 -19.21 11.46
CA LEU A 1003 -6.30 -19.03 11.63
C LEU A 1003 -5.58 -18.80 10.30
N SER A 1004 -6.02 -19.43 9.20
CA SER A 1004 -5.43 -19.18 7.89
C SER A 1004 -5.78 -17.79 7.35
N PHE A 1005 -7.01 -17.31 7.58
CA PHE A 1005 -7.39 -15.92 7.29
C PHE A 1005 -6.54 -14.92 8.09
N CYS A 1006 -6.26 -15.22 9.37
CA CYS A 1006 -5.35 -14.42 10.20
C CYS A 1006 -3.94 -14.37 9.60
N ALA A 1007 -3.38 -15.52 9.21
CA ALA A 1007 -2.04 -15.56 8.59
C ALA A 1007 -2.00 -14.79 7.26
N ALA A 1008 -3.00 -14.95 6.40
CA ALA A 1008 -3.09 -14.24 5.13
C ALA A 1008 -3.28 -12.73 5.31
N ALA A 1009 -4.04 -12.31 6.33
CA ALA A 1009 -4.21 -10.89 6.66
C ALA A 1009 -2.91 -10.29 7.23
N ALA A 1010 -2.17 -11.02 8.07
CA ALA A 1010 -0.85 -10.62 8.57
C ALA A 1010 0.17 -10.48 7.43
N GLY A 1011 0.18 -11.43 6.49
CA GLY A 1011 1.02 -11.38 5.29
C GLY A 1011 0.76 -10.14 4.44
N ARG A 1012 -0.52 -9.80 4.20
CA ARG A 1012 -0.91 -8.58 3.46
C ARG A 1012 -0.53 -7.27 4.13
N MET A 1013 -0.21 -7.28 5.42
CA MET A 1013 0.26 -6.10 6.14
C MET A 1013 1.79 -5.91 6.05
N GLY A 1014 2.50 -6.74 5.29
CA GLY A 1014 3.97 -6.73 5.21
C GLY A 1014 4.66 -7.28 6.46
N ALA A 1015 3.91 -7.85 7.40
CA ALA A 1015 4.43 -8.38 8.66
C ALA A 1015 4.84 -9.84 8.52
N HIS A 1016 5.80 -10.13 7.63
CA HIS A 1016 6.18 -11.49 7.25
C HIS A 1016 6.63 -12.34 8.44
N SER A 1017 7.38 -11.76 9.37
CA SER A 1017 7.84 -12.44 10.59
C SER A 1017 6.69 -12.82 11.52
N SER A 1018 5.72 -11.91 11.73
CA SER A 1018 4.50 -12.18 12.50
C SER A 1018 3.59 -13.18 11.80
N ALA A 1019 3.47 -13.13 10.47
CA ALA A 1019 2.72 -14.11 9.70
C ALA A 1019 3.34 -15.51 9.83
N LEU A 1020 4.67 -15.63 9.74
CA LEU A 1020 5.39 -16.90 9.97
C LEU A 1020 5.26 -17.39 11.41
N GLU A 1021 5.32 -16.50 12.40
CA GLU A 1021 5.09 -16.86 13.80
C GLU A 1021 3.65 -17.36 14.02
N LEU A 1022 2.66 -16.70 13.42
CA LEU A 1022 1.27 -17.15 13.44
C LEU A 1022 1.17 -18.53 12.79
N LEU A 1023 1.77 -18.75 11.63
CA LEU A 1023 1.79 -20.07 10.98
C LEU A 1023 2.49 -21.14 11.83
N GLU A 1024 3.57 -20.82 12.54
CA GLU A 1024 4.20 -21.71 13.51
C GLU A 1024 3.25 -22.08 14.65
N ARG A 1025 2.57 -21.09 15.25
CA ARG A 1025 1.56 -21.31 16.30
C ARG A 1025 0.38 -22.13 15.80
N ILE A 1026 0.00 -21.94 14.54
CA ILE A 1026 -1.04 -22.73 13.88
C ILE A 1026 -0.57 -24.18 13.77
N VAL A 1027 0.61 -24.44 13.20
CA VAL A 1027 1.18 -25.78 13.10
C VAL A 1027 1.32 -26.44 14.49
N ASP A 1028 1.72 -25.69 15.51
CA ASP A 1028 1.79 -26.15 16.91
C ASP A 1028 0.43 -26.50 17.50
N SER A 1029 -0.55 -25.61 17.33
CA SER A 1029 -1.92 -25.85 17.77
C SER A 1029 -2.50 -27.09 17.08
N PHE A 1030 -2.25 -27.26 15.79
CA PHE A 1030 -2.66 -28.45 15.05
C PHE A 1030 -1.95 -29.71 15.51
N ALA A 1031 -0.64 -29.63 15.75
CA ALA A 1031 0.13 -30.74 16.32
C ALA A 1031 -0.51 -31.27 17.61
N SER A 1032 -0.95 -30.36 18.49
CA SER A 1032 -1.61 -30.71 19.75
C SER A 1032 -3.05 -31.22 19.57
N LEU A 1033 -3.83 -30.63 18.65
CA LEU A 1033 -5.21 -31.05 18.38
C LEU A 1033 -5.28 -32.46 17.78
N ILE A 1034 -4.28 -32.83 16.97
CA ILE A 1034 -4.20 -34.13 16.30
C ILE A 1034 -3.85 -35.27 17.28
N GLU A 1035 -3.35 -34.97 18.49
CA GLU A 1035 -2.99 -36.01 19.49
C GLU A 1035 -4.18 -36.84 20.01
N GLY A 1036 -5.42 -36.54 19.61
CA GLY A 1036 -6.59 -37.32 20.02
C GLY A 1036 -7.68 -37.55 18.97
N GLN A 1037 -7.53 -37.10 17.71
CA GLN A 1037 -8.62 -37.17 16.71
C GLN A 1037 -8.13 -37.57 15.30
N THR A 1038 -8.67 -38.68 14.77
CA THR A 1038 -8.40 -39.13 13.38
C THR A 1038 -8.96 -38.17 12.33
N GLN A 1039 -10.04 -37.45 12.63
CA GLN A 1039 -10.61 -36.46 11.71
C GLN A 1039 -9.73 -35.21 11.52
N GLY A 1040 -8.72 -34.99 12.37
CA GLY A 1040 -7.83 -33.81 12.31
C GLY A 1040 -6.84 -33.81 11.13
N VAL A 1041 -6.67 -34.95 10.46
CA VAL A 1041 -5.57 -35.16 9.52
C VAL A 1041 -5.85 -34.57 8.15
N SER A 1042 -7.08 -34.64 7.60
CA SER A 1042 -7.43 -33.92 6.37
C SER A 1042 -7.17 -32.40 6.49
N TYR A 1043 -7.45 -31.82 7.66
CA TYR A 1043 -7.24 -30.40 7.94
C TYR A 1043 -5.78 -30.00 8.05
N LEU A 1044 -4.92 -30.91 8.52
CA LEU A 1044 -3.47 -30.68 8.52
C LEU A 1044 -2.97 -30.36 7.10
N PHE A 1045 -3.55 -30.96 6.05
CA PHE A 1045 -3.18 -30.71 4.67
C PHE A 1045 -3.67 -29.37 4.14
N GLU A 1046 -4.87 -28.94 4.52
CA GLU A 1046 -5.36 -27.59 4.19
C GLU A 1046 -4.46 -26.54 4.82
N VAL A 1047 -4.15 -26.70 6.11
CA VAL A 1047 -3.26 -25.81 6.86
C VAL A 1047 -1.86 -25.80 6.27
N LEU A 1048 -1.30 -26.97 5.93
CA LEU A 1048 0.00 -27.03 5.28
C LEU A 1048 -0.01 -26.45 3.89
N GLY A 1049 -1.08 -26.65 3.11
CA GLY A 1049 -1.25 -25.98 1.83
C GLY A 1049 -1.20 -24.46 1.97
N LEU A 1050 -1.89 -23.93 2.99
CA LEU A 1050 -1.87 -22.49 3.32
C LEU A 1050 -0.50 -22.02 3.82
N VAL A 1051 0.16 -22.78 4.69
CA VAL A 1051 1.53 -22.50 5.15
C VAL A 1051 2.47 -22.43 3.95
N VAL A 1052 2.41 -23.42 3.07
CA VAL A 1052 3.20 -23.49 1.83
C VAL A 1052 2.91 -22.28 0.96
N GLU A 1053 1.64 -21.98 0.68
CA GLU A 1053 1.25 -20.87 -0.19
C GLU A 1053 1.74 -19.52 0.37
N GLN A 1054 1.57 -19.30 1.68
CA GLN A 1054 2.05 -18.09 2.33
C GLN A 1054 3.59 -18.02 2.32
N VAL A 1055 4.28 -19.11 2.61
CA VAL A 1055 5.75 -19.16 2.57
C VAL A 1055 6.27 -18.91 1.14
N ILE A 1056 5.58 -19.40 0.11
CA ILE A 1056 5.91 -19.10 -1.31
C ILE A 1056 5.72 -17.62 -1.60
N GLN A 1057 4.60 -17.03 -1.18
CA GLN A 1057 4.29 -15.61 -1.44
C GLN A 1057 5.30 -14.66 -0.80
N HIS A 1058 5.79 -14.98 0.40
CA HIS A 1058 6.64 -14.08 1.20
C HIS A 1058 8.15 -14.28 0.97
N GLY A 1059 8.56 -15.27 0.17
CA GLY A 1059 9.96 -15.47 -0.22
C GLY A 1059 10.86 -16.15 0.81
N THR A 1060 12.16 -16.15 0.52
CA THR A 1060 13.16 -17.00 1.18
C THR A 1060 13.58 -16.51 2.57
N THR A 1061 13.02 -17.13 3.60
CA THR A 1061 13.57 -17.06 4.97
C THR A 1061 13.96 -18.45 5.44
N GLU A 1062 15.07 -18.57 6.18
CA GLU A 1062 15.45 -19.82 6.84
C GLU A 1062 14.30 -20.36 7.72
N ARG A 1063 13.51 -19.44 8.28
CA ARG A 1063 12.31 -19.72 9.07
C ARG A 1063 11.21 -20.37 8.25
N GLY A 1064 10.92 -19.87 7.05
CA GLY A 1064 9.98 -20.50 6.11
C GLY A 1064 10.40 -21.92 5.74
N VAL A 1065 11.70 -22.14 5.47
CA VAL A 1065 12.26 -23.49 5.22
C VAL A 1065 12.09 -24.40 6.44
N ALA A 1066 12.39 -23.90 7.64
CA ALA A 1066 12.23 -24.66 8.88
C ALA A 1066 10.76 -25.06 9.12
N LEU A 1067 9.83 -24.14 8.88
CA LEU A 1067 8.39 -24.36 9.02
C LEU A 1067 7.87 -25.42 8.04
N VAL A 1068 8.27 -25.36 6.77
CA VAL A 1068 7.89 -26.37 5.77
C VAL A 1068 8.45 -27.74 6.16
N ASN A 1069 9.74 -27.83 6.53
CA ASN A 1069 10.34 -29.09 6.97
C ASN A 1069 9.66 -29.67 8.21
N ARG A 1070 9.25 -28.80 9.15
CA ARG A 1070 8.50 -29.21 10.32
C ARG A 1070 7.12 -29.76 9.94
N GLY A 1071 6.44 -29.10 9.00
CA GLY A 1071 5.20 -29.59 8.41
C GLY A 1071 5.34 -30.97 7.79
N VAL A 1072 6.37 -31.17 6.96
CA VAL A 1072 6.71 -32.48 6.36
C VAL A 1072 6.93 -33.54 7.43
N ALA A 1073 7.74 -33.24 8.44
CA ALA A 1073 8.03 -34.18 9.52
C ALA A 1073 6.76 -34.56 10.29
N LEU A 1074 5.91 -33.57 10.60
CA LEU A 1074 4.68 -33.78 11.35
C LEU A 1074 3.66 -34.63 10.57
N VAL A 1075 3.47 -34.35 9.27
CA VAL A 1075 2.63 -35.19 8.40
C VAL A 1075 3.19 -36.60 8.33
N THR A 1076 4.48 -36.75 8.06
CA THR A 1076 5.11 -38.06 7.85
C THR A 1076 5.01 -38.90 9.12
N GLU A 1077 5.34 -38.32 10.27
CA GLU A 1077 5.24 -38.99 11.57
C GLU A 1077 3.80 -39.40 11.89
N ARG A 1078 2.83 -38.49 11.73
CA ARG A 1078 1.43 -38.74 12.10
C ARG A 1078 0.72 -39.69 11.15
N MET A 1079 0.93 -39.56 9.83
CA MET A 1079 0.35 -40.49 8.86
C MET A 1079 0.85 -41.90 9.11
N THR A 1080 2.16 -42.06 9.37
CA THR A 1080 2.76 -43.37 9.67
C THR A 1080 2.21 -43.97 10.97
N LYS A 1081 1.98 -43.15 12.02
CA LYS A 1081 1.50 -43.61 13.33
C LYS A 1081 -0.01 -43.86 13.40
N THR A 1082 -0.82 -43.01 12.78
CA THR A 1082 -2.27 -42.96 13.01
C THR A 1082 -3.06 -43.83 12.06
N PHE A 1083 -2.66 -43.94 10.79
CA PHE A 1083 -3.44 -44.63 9.76
C PHE A 1083 -2.77 -45.90 9.22
N GLY A 1084 -1.55 -46.22 9.67
CA GLY A 1084 -0.72 -47.16 8.93
C GLY A 1084 -0.53 -46.69 7.49
N ILE A 1085 -0.19 -47.59 6.57
CA ILE A 1085 0.02 -47.26 5.15
C ILE A 1085 -1.34 -47.06 4.42
N ASP A 1086 -2.48 -47.07 5.14
CA ASP A 1086 -3.81 -47.24 4.54
C ASP A 1086 -4.45 -45.95 3.98
N HIS A 1087 -3.90 -44.76 4.24
CA HIS A 1087 -4.31 -43.50 3.60
C HIS A 1087 -3.14 -42.73 2.95
N PRO A 1088 -2.49 -43.29 1.92
CA PRO A 1088 -1.27 -42.74 1.36
C PRO A 1088 -1.50 -41.47 0.51
N TYR A 1089 -2.76 -41.10 0.21
CA TYR A 1089 -3.08 -40.00 -0.71
C TYR A 1089 -2.63 -38.67 -0.15
N PHE A 1090 -3.16 -38.33 1.02
CA PHE A 1090 -2.87 -37.06 1.62
C PHE A 1090 -1.39 -36.92 1.99
N LEU A 1091 -0.72 -38.02 2.37
CA LEU A 1091 0.72 -38.02 2.66
C LEU A 1091 1.52 -37.54 1.45
N HIS A 1092 1.30 -38.14 0.29
CA HIS A 1092 2.01 -37.73 -0.93
C HIS A 1092 1.56 -36.36 -1.43
N GLN A 1093 0.30 -35.99 -1.23
CA GLN A 1093 -0.17 -34.63 -1.52
C GLN A 1093 0.60 -33.59 -0.69
N ALA A 1094 0.78 -33.82 0.61
CA ALA A 1094 1.62 -32.97 1.44
C ALA A 1094 3.07 -32.94 0.98
N HIS A 1095 3.65 -34.09 0.63
CA HIS A 1095 5.04 -34.13 0.14
C HIS A 1095 5.19 -33.30 -1.13
N ILE A 1096 4.24 -33.38 -2.06
CA ILE A 1096 4.23 -32.57 -3.30
C ILE A 1096 4.10 -31.08 -2.97
N LYS A 1097 3.14 -30.69 -2.12
CA LYS A 1097 2.97 -29.27 -1.69
C LYS A 1097 4.19 -28.74 -0.94
N CYS A 1098 4.76 -29.51 -0.02
CA CYS A 1098 5.95 -29.09 0.71
C CYS A 1098 7.17 -29.00 -0.21
N ALA A 1099 7.28 -29.90 -1.20
CA ALA A 1099 8.31 -29.79 -2.21
C ALA A 1099 8.14 -28.51 -3.02
N LEU A 1100 6.93 -28.19 -3.47
CA LEU A 1100 6.61 -26.92 -4.12
C LEU A 1100 7.08 -25.69 -3.34
N ALA A 1101 6.83 -25.69 -2.03
CA ALA A 1101 7.30 -24.64 -1.14
C ALA A 1101 8.83 -24.57 -1.11
N LEU A 1102 9.50 -25.70 -0.91
CA LEU A 1102 10.97 -25.79 -0.87
C LEU A 1102 11.59 -25.31 -2.18
N LEU A 1103 11.01 -25.68 -3.33
CA LEU A 1103 11.48 -25.25 -4.65
C LEU A 1103 11.33 -23.74 -4.85
N SER A 1104 10.22 -23.17 -4.39
CA SER A 1104 9.99 -21.72 -4.43
C SER A 1104 10.92 -20.96 -3.49
N LEU A 1105 11.35 -21.61 -2.40
CA LEU A 1105 12.36 -21.11 -1.46
C LEU A 1105 13.80 -21.41 -1.89
N GLU A 1106 14.02 -21.78 -3.16
CA GLU A 1106 15.34 -22.10 -3.71
C GLU A 1106 16.06 -23.28 -3.01
N GLN A 1107 15.33 -24.08 -2.21
CA GLN A 1107 15.78 -25.34 -1.60
C GLN A 1107 15.58 -26.50 -2.58
N PHE A 1108 16.14 -26.28 -3.76
CA PHE A 1108 16.10 -27.08 -4.96
C PHE A 1108 16.34 -28.58 -4.71
N GLU A 1109 17.49 -28.96 -4.18
CA GLU A 1109 17.87 -30.37 -3.98
C GLU A 1109 16.86 -31.12 -3.09
N ARG A 1110 16.43 -30.49 -2.00
CA ARG A 1110 15.47 -31.06 -1.05
C ARG A 1110 14.07 -31.19 -1.65
N GLY A 1111 13.60 -30.15 -2.35
CA GLY A 1111 12.31 -30.19 -3.02
C GLY A 1111 12.23 -31.30 -4.08
N VAL A 1112 13.28 -31.44 -4.90
CA VAL A 1112 13.37 -32.52 -5.90
C VAL A 1112 13.41 -33.89 -5.24
N GLN A 1113 14.20 -34.05 -4.18
CA GLN A 1113 14.27 -35.32 -3.46
C GLN A 1113 12.91 -35.71 -2.87
N LEU A 1114 12.16 -34.74 -2.31
CA LEU A 1114 10.84 -34.99 -1.76
C LEU A 1114 9.80 -35.34 -2.84
N LEU A 1115 9.83 -34.69 -4.01
CA LEU A 1115 9.02 -35.07 -5.17
C LEU A 1115 9.37 -36.47 -5.67
N ARG A 1116 10.65 -36.82 -5.71
CA ARG A 1116 11.10 -38.16 -6.13
C ARG A 1116 10.58 -39.23 -5.19
N THR A 1117 10.70 -39.02 -3.88
CA THR A 1117 10.14 -39.95 -2.88
C THR A 1117 8.63 -40.10 -3.05
N ALA A 1118 7.89 -38.99 -3.20
CA ALA A 1118 6.46 -39.05 -3.44
C ALA A 1118 6.12 -39.82 -4.74
N ALA A 1119 6.83 -39.56 -5.84
CA ALA A 1119 6.61 -40.25 -7.12
C ALA A 1119 6.89 -41.76 -7.05
N GLU A 1120 8.01 -42.15 -6.42
CA GLU A 1120 8.37 -43.55 -6.22
C GLU A 1120 7.35 -44.29 -5.34
N ASP A 1121 6.86 -43.64 -4.29
CA ASP A 1121 5.86 -44.22 -3.40
C ASP A 1121 4.49 -44.33 -4.07
N ILE A 1122 4.05 -43.31 -4.83
CA ILE A 1122 2.82 -43.37 -5.65
C ILE A 1122 2.87 -44.57 -6.60
N ALA A 1123 4.04 -44.86 -7.19
CA ALA A 1123 4.24 -46.02 -8.06
C ALA A 1123 4.14 -47.37 -7.34
N ARG A 1124 4.61 -47.46 -6.09
CA ARG A 1124 4.63 -48.71 -5.32
C ARG A 1124 3.28 -49.03 -4.68
N VAL A 1125 2.52 -48.02 -4.27
CA VAL A 1125 1.30 -48.19 -3.48
C VAL A 1125 0.13 -48.62 -4.36
N ARG A 1126 -0.26 -49.90 -4.23
CA ARG A 1126 -1.42 -50.50 -4.95
C ARG A 1126 -2.79 -50.06 -4.42
N VAL A 1127 -2.85 -49.37 -3.29
CA VAL A 1127 -4.09 -49.06 -2.55
C VAL A 1127 -4.83 -47.83 -3.08
N PHE A 1128 -4.18 -47.00 -3.90
CA PHE A 1128 -4.83 -45.82 -4.47
C PHE A 1128 -6.01 -46.17 -5.36
N ASP A 1129 -7.11 -45.45 -5.19
CA ASP A 1129 -8.08 -45.37 -6.26
C ASP A 1129 -7.46 -44.63 -7.47
N ALA A 1130 -8.03 -44.84 -8.65
CA ALA A 1130 -7.44 -44.32 -9.86
C ALA A 1130 -7.56 -42.78 -9.95
N LYS A 1131 -8.52 -42.17 -9.25
CA LYS A 1131 -8.70 -40.71 -9.19
C LYS A 1131 -7.63 -40.05 -8.32
N ASP A 1132 -7.36 -40.62 -7.15
CA ASP A 1132 -6.32 -40.20 -6.22
C ASP A 1132 -4.94 -40.21 -6.89
N ARG A 1133 -4.63 -41.24 -7.68
CA ARG A 1133 -3.38 -41.29 -8.46
C ARG A 1133 -3.31 -40.15 -9.47
N ILE A 1134 -4.41 -39.85 -10.15
CA ILE A 1134 -4.46 -38.74 -11.11
C ILE A 1134 -4.24 -37.42 -10.41
N ASP A 1135 -4.98 -37.14 -9.34
CA ASP A 1135 -4.88 -35.89 -8.61
C ASP A 1135 -3.44 -35.67 -8.12
N LEU A 1136 -2.81 -36.71 -7.55
CA LEU A 1136 -1.41 -36.64 -7.12
C LEU A 1136 -0.43 -36.48 -8.28
N CYS A 1137 -0.62 -37.21 -9.38
CA CYS A 1137 0.26 -37.07 -10.54
C CYS A 1137 0.12 -35.69 -11.18
N LEU A 1138 -1.08 -35.15 -11.33
CA LEU A 1138 -1.32 -33.79 -11.84
C LEU A 1138 -0.74 -32.73 -10.91
N GLU A 1139 -0.88 -32.90 -9.59
CA GLU A 1139 -0.28 -31.99 -8.61
C GLU A 1139 1.26 -32.07 -8.64
N GLY A 1140 1.83 -33.27 -8.82
CA GLY A 1140 3.25 -33.48 -9.04
C GLY A 1140 3.76 -32.87 -10.35
N VAL A 1141 2.99 -33.00 -11.45
CA VAL A 1141 3.30 -32.37 -12.74
C VAL A 1141 3.29 -30.85 -12.61
N ARG A 1142 2.25 -30.28 -11.97
CA ARG A 1142 2.18 -28.86 -11.64
C ARG A 1142 3.39 -28.41 -10.84
N ALA A 1143 3.81 -29.23 -9.87
CA ALA A 1143 4.99 -28.94 -9.07
C ALA A 1143 6.27 -28.88 -9.89
N MET A 1144 6.43 -29.81 -10.82
CA MET A 1144 7.60 -29.89 -11.68
C MET A 1144 7.64 -28.81 -12.75
N ALA A 1145 6.48 -28.28 -13.17
CA ALA A 1145 6.41 -27.14 -14.08
C ALA A 1145 7.08 -25.87 -13.49
N LEU A 1146 7.19 -25.78 -12.17
CA LEU A 1146 7.81 -24.64 -11.48
C LEU A 1146 9.34 -24.80 -11.27
N LEU A 1147 9.93 -25.95 -11.62
CA LEU A 1147 11.36 -26.24 -11.42
C LEU A 1147 12.26 -25.46 -12.42
N PRO A 1148 13.20 -24.62 -11.96
CA PRO A 1148 14.19 -23.95 -12.82
C PRO A 1148 15.44 -24.80 -13.11
N PHE A 1149 15.33 -26.13 -13.07
CA PHE A 1149 16.45 -27.08 -13.07
C PHE A 1149 16.87 -27.63 -14.45
N ASP A 1150 17.94 -28.42 -14.43
CA ASP A 1150 18.31 -29.40 -15.47
C ASP A 1150 17.06 -30.15 -15.99
N GLU A 1151 16.74 -29.89 -17.25
CA GLU A 1151 15.51 -30.38 -17.90
C GLU A 1151 15.44 -31.90 -17.91
N ARG A 1152 16.59 -32.58 -17.88
CA ARG A 1152 16.67 -34.04 -17.82
C ARG A 1152 16.08 -34.61 -16.54
N SER A 1153 16.53 -34.11 -15.39
CA SER A 1153 16.01 -34.55 -14.09
C SER A 1153 14.49 -34.34 -13.98
N ARG A 1154 13.98 -33.23 -14.53
CA ARG A 1154 12.54 -32.94 -14.60
C ARG A 1154 11.79 -33.95 -15.47
N VAL A 1155 12.32 -34.26 -16.66
CA VAL A 1155 11.70 -35.24 -17.57
C VAL A 1155 11.71 -36.64 -16.98
N ASP A 1156 12.82 -37.08 -16.37
CA ASP A 1156 12.93 -38.41 -15.76
C ASP A 1156 11.88 -38.61 -14.64
N LEU A 1157 11.67 -37.58 -13.83
CA LEU A 1157 10.63 -37.56 -12.79
C LEU A 1157 9.20 -37.57 -13.38
N LEU A 1158 8.95 -36.78 -14.43
CA LEU A 1158 7.68 -36.77 -15.15
C LEU A 1158 7.37 -38.14 -15.75
N ILE A 1159 8.35 -38.77 -16.41
CA ILE A 1159 8.20 -40.11 -16.96
C ILE A 1159 7.85 -41.10 -15.85
N THR A 1160 8.52 -41.04 -14.70
CA THR A 1160 8.24 -41.93 -13.57
C THR A 1160 6.79 -41.77 -13.06
N LEU A 1161 6.31 -40.53 -12.94
CA LEU A 1161 4.94 -40.24 -12.50
C LEU A 1161 3.89 -40.65 -13.54
N VAL A 1162 4.17 -40.43 -14.82
CA VAL A 1162 3.30 -40.81 -15.93
C VAL A 1162 3.23 -42.33 -16.07
N ASP A 1163 4.37 -43.03 -16.05
CA ASP A 1163 4.43 -44.50 -16.12
C ASP A 1163 3.68 -45.13 -14.93
N SER A 1164 3.83 -44.54 -13.74
CA SER A 1164 3.09 -44.94 -12.54
C SER A 1164 1.58 -44.78 -12.70
N ALA A 1165 1.13 -43.67 -13.29
CA ALA A 1165 -0.29 -43.40 -13.53
C ALA A 1165 -0.87 -44.31 -14.63
N LEU A 1166 -0.12 -44.56 -15.70
CA LEU A 1166 -0.57 -45.34 -16.86
C LEU A 1166 -0.54 -46.86 -16.64
N SER A 1167 0.30 -47.36 -15.73
CA SER A 1167 0.51 -48.80 -15.45
C SER A 1167 -0.54 -49.45 -14.53
N GLY A 1168 -1.53 -48.69 -14.02
CA GLY A 1168 -2.60 -49.27 -13.20
C GLY A 1168 -3.39 -50.37 -13.93
N GLU A 1169 -3.40 -51.59 -13.38
CA GLU A 1169 -3.91 -52.85 -13.99
C GLU A 1169 -5.44 -52.93 -14.20
N ARG A 1170 -6.16 -51.83 -14.44
CA ARG A 1170 -7.59 -51.90 -14.74
C ARG A 1170 -7.85 -51.98 -16.24
N THR A 1171 -8.59 -53.00 -16.67
CA THR A 1171 -9.20 -53.08 -17.99
C THR A 1171 -10.64 -52.55 -17.92
N GLY A 1172 -11.06 -51.72 -18.89
CA GLY A 1172 -12.44 -51.20 -18.99
C GLY A 1172 -12.54 -49.68 -19.15
N GLN A 1173 -13.77 -49.18 -19.29
CA GLN A 1173 -14.08 -47.78 -19.66
C GLN A 1173 -13.46 -46.75 -18.70
N THR A 1174 -13.43 -47.03 -17.40
CA THR A 1174 -12.79 -46.12 -16.45
C THR A 1174 -11.31 -45.95 -16.79
N ALA A 1175 -10.60 -47.01 -17.18
CA ALA A 1175 -9.16 -46.92 -17.45
C ALA A 1175 -8.84 -45.99 -18.64
N ASP A 1176 -9.70 -45.96 -19.66
CA ASP A 1176 -9.55 -45.05 -20.79
C ASP A 1176 -9.71 -43.59 -20.36
N ASP A 1177 -10.75 -43.27 -19.61
CA ASP A 1177 -10.99 -41.90 -19.14
C ASP A 1177 -9.85 -41.44 -18.18
N HIS A 1178 -9.34 -42.33 -17.33
CA HIS A 1178 -8.17 -42.05 -16.47
C HIS A 1178 -6.91 -41.74 -17.31
N ARG A 1179 -6.60 -42.56 -18.31
CA ARG A 1179 -5.45 -42.33 -19.19
C ARG A 1179 -5.55 -41.01 -19.93
N VAL A 1180 -6.74 -40.66 -20.42
CA VAL A 1180 -6.98 -39.38 -21.09
C VAL A 1180 -6.76 -38.21 -20.15
N GLU A 1181 -7.23 -38.29 -18.91
CA GLU A 1181 -7.07 -37.20 -17.95
C GLU A 1181 -5.60 -37.03 -17.53
N VAL A 1182 -4.85 -38.12 -17.33
CA VAL A 1182 -3.40 -38.07 -17.10
C VAL A 1182 -2.68 -37.47 -18.30
N ILE A 1183 -2.96 -37.94 -19.52
CA ILE A 1183 -2.29 -37.47 -20.73
C ILE A 1183 -2.63 -36.00 -20.98
N SER A 1184 -3.92 -35.66 -21.00
CA SER A 1184 -4.39 -34.32 -21.27
C SER A 1184 -3.95 -33.34 -20.19
N GLY A 1185 -3.99 -33.76 -18.91
CA GLY A 1185 -3.52 -32.94 -17.80
C GLY A 1185 -2.01 -32.77 -17.78
N THR A 1186 -1.23 -33.83 -18.07
CA THR A 1186 0.23 -33.73 -18.17
C THR A 1186 0.63 -32.83 -19.34
N VAL A 1187 0.04 -33.05 -20.51
CA VAL A 1187 0.25 -32.19 -21.68
C VAL A 1187 -0.18 -30.76 -21.38
N ARG A 1188 -1.37 -30.57 -20.78
CA ARG A 1188 -1.86 -29.24 -20.42
C ARG A 1188 -0.90 -28.55 -19.47
N GLU A 1189 -0.35 -29.23 -18.47
CA GLU A 1189 0.61 -28.63 -17.54
C GLU A 1189 2.00 -28.41 -18.17
N MET A 1190 2.45 -29.30 -19.08
CA MET A 1190 3.65 -29.08 -19.91
C MET A 1190 3.50 -27.88 -20.85
N LEU A 1191 2.29 -27.68 -21.39
CA LEU A 1191 1.92 -26.57 -22.26
C LEU A 1191 1.46 -25.32 -21.49
N ARG A 1192 1.04 -25.45 -20.22
CA ARG A 1192 0.79 -24.34 -19.27
C ARG A 1192 2.13 -23.78 -18.84
N ARG A 1193 2.76 -23.15 -19.82
CA ARG A 1193 3.87 -22.24 -19.61
C ARG A 1193 3.42 -20.98 -18.88
N GLU A 1194 2.11 -20.79 -18.74
CA GLU A 1194 1.45 -19.75 -17.96
C GLU A 1194 1.82 -19.77 -16.48
N SER A 1195 1.97 -20.94 -15.84
CA SER A 1195 2.40 -21.00 -14.42
C SER A 1195 3.84 -20.51 -14.24
N ALA A 1196 4.73 -20.88 -15.18
CA ALA A 1196 6.11 -20.39 -15.21
C ALA A 1196 6.18 -18.90 -15.59
N ALA A 1197 5.36 -18.45 -16.55
CA ALA A 1197 5.22 -17.05 -16.92
C ALA A 1197 4.66 -16.22 -15.75
N ARG A 1198 3.69 -16.74 -14.99
CA ARG A 1198 3.13 -16.11 -13.79
C ARG A 1198 4.18 -15.99 -12.68
N LEU A 1199 4.96 -17.03 -12.42
CA LEU A 1199 6.10 -16.93 -11.49
C LEU A 1199 7.15 -15.94 -11.96
N ALA A 1200 7.49 -15.95 -13.24
CA ALA A 1200 8.41 -14.96 -13.81
C ALA A 1200 7.85 -13.54 -13.68
N LEU A 1201 6.54 -13.36 -13.88
CA LEU A 1201 5.86 -12.09 -13.69
C LEU A 1201 5.89 -11.63 -12.23
N ILE A 1202 5.66 -12.54 -11.27
CA ILE A 1202 5.79 -12.24 -9.84
C ILE A 1202 7.22 -11.80 -9.52
N LYS A 1203 8.24 -12.49 -10.05
CA LYS A 1203 9.66 -12.11 -9.88
C LYS A 1203 9.97 -10.74 -10.50
N VAL A 1204 9.42 -10.45 -11.68
CA VAL A 1204 9.57 -9.16 -12.34
C VAL A 1204 8.92 -8.05 -11.52
N ARG A 1205 7.68 -8.24 -11.04
CA ARG A 1205 6.98 -7.28 -10.17
C ARG A 1205 7.75 -7.04 -8.88
N ALA A 1206 8.23 -8.08 -8.20
CA ALA A 1206 9.03 -7.93 -6.98
C ALA A 1206 10.35 -7.17 -7.24
N LYS A 1207 10.98 -7.38 -8.40
CA LYS A 1207 12.19 -6.65 -8.81
C LYS A 1207 11.89 -5.18 -9.11
N GLU A 1208 10.82 -4.88 -9.83
CA GLU A 1208 10.38 -3.51 -10.09
C GLU A 1208 9.99 -2.80 -8.78
N GLU A 1209 9.31 -3.48 -7.86
CA GLU A 1209 8.87 -2.90 -6.58
C GLU A 1209 10.09 -2.46 -5.77
N ARG A 1210 11.09 -3.34 -5.69
CA ARG A 1210 12.38 -3.04 -5.07
C ARG A 1210 13.07 -1.85 -5.73
N LEU A 1211 13.10 -1.79 -7.07
CA LEU A 1211 13.69 -0.67 -7.80
C LEU A 1211 12.98 0.67 -7.55
N ILE A 1212 11.65 0.69 -7.42
CA ILE A 1212 10.91 1.91 -7.07
C ILE A 1212 11.23 2.29 -5.62
N ARG A 1213 11.15 1.33 -4.69
CA ARG A 1213 11.43 1.53 -3.27
C ARG A 1213 12.83 2.10 -3.03
N ASP A 1214 13.86 1.44 -3.56
CA ASP A 1214 15.25 1.86 -3.41
C ASP A 1214 15.45 3.29 -3.95
N ARG A 1215 14.81 3.62 -5.08
CA ARG A 1215 14.99 4.94 -5.70
C ARG A 1215 14.27 6.07 -4.98
N VAL A 1216 13.08 5.79 -4.44
CA VAL A 1216 12.35 6.69 -3.55
C VAL A 1216 13.17 6.96 -2.28
N LEU A 1217 13.98 5.98 -1.84
CA LEU A 1217 14.87 6.16 -0.70
C LEU A 1217 16.16 6.94 -1.03
N GLU A 1218 16.77 6.65 -2.18
CA GLU A 1218 18.05 7.22 -2.61
C GLU A 1218 17.96 8.66 -3.15
N VAL A 1219 16.89 8.98 -3.89
CA VAL A 1219 16.77 10.29 -4.55
C VAL A 1219 15.97 11.22 -3.63
N PRO A 1220 16.51 12.35 -3.19
CA PRO A 1220 15.70 13.32 -2.47
C PRO A 1220 14.72 14.00 -3.45
N LEU A 1221 13.49 14.24 -3.00
CA LEU A 1221 12.48 15.02 -3.75
C LEU A 1221 12.90 16.49 -3.87
N LEU A 1222 13.62 17.00 -2.89
CA LEU A 1222 14.25 18.31 -2.95
C LEU A 1222 15.62 18.18 -3.64
N PRO A 1223 15.91 18.97 -4.69
CA PRO A 1223 17.27 19.07 -5.18
C PRO A 1223 18.17 19.54 -4.02
N GLU A 1224 19.38 18.96 -3.90
CA GLU A 1224 20.38 19.48 -2.98
C GLU A 1224 20.60 20.95 -3.33
N VAL A 1225 20.18 21.85 -2.44
CA VAL A 1225 20.50 23.26 -2.55
C VAL A 1225 22.00 23.34 -2.33
N HIS A 1226 22.79 23.36 -3.40
CA HIS A 1226 24.19 23.75 -3.33
C HIS A 1226 24.21 25.23 -2.92
N SER A 1227 24.16 25.45 -1.60
CA SER A 1227 24.26 26.74 -0.94
C SER A 1227 25.65 27.32 -1.08
#